data_AF-A0A2S4Z677-F1
#
_entry.id   AF-A0A2S4Z677-F1
#
_cell.length_a   1.000
_cell.length_b   1.000
_cell.length_c   1.000
_cell.angle_alpha   90.00
_cell.angle_beta   90.00
_cell.angle_gamma   90.00
#
_symmetry.space_group_name_H-M   'P 1'
#
loop_
_entity.id
_entity.type
_entity.pdbx_description
1 polymer ?
#
loop_
_entity_poly.entity_id
_entity_poly.type
_entity_poly.pdbx_seq_one_letter_code
_entity_poly.pdbx_strand_id
1 'polypeptide(L)'
;MAEDGTVAGGLLTARAGVAALDDHGVAVALDGLIDGSGIWSGRGALAGIERTGRYLAGTWEPAAPDEGPGTAGEGSWARFIGRIGAVALRAAVEPTRDERRRRLLALLEIWADSPFADPEARIRTGLVRPADGGPAAVRDERGATVAVGWAADGLRKFVDVRTGLPAPPSLGTIEEVTDVPRGWGSAGQVRRLVDLVRERGPVPWDLHAVTVLRDGTGMGRAAASFALAGMLAAGYLPRLDDREREIHRLKLAEIEDGVRERGRMGPLDRLELMADVLPEDPAELWEPQGMRAVAERIAQVWRERYGRRTVVPERTFDAVVELNPSSLSAGRFCAAFTDHAAIRGLGSDLDTWIRNSDSGFRPFATAEDWGLRDFDDTLRAVVPNLFWVCTELPAGDPVRSGVPGLVRALLERLNHPGLLLDAGSLSRAVGHTVADVRDRFGSHPYTDGPEPLHVESADDGLTVVVDGVVDRRGDRSQPELYFRPAFYADDDRSRTLLAARADSRHSPALELVEWLRGPVCARIVERVEDASLPTGSYETNPAHSAPALTAQAATELGVDQDAAALYLQLLTLRTPSDRNIRTWNGWKPARHHKAAAVLAERGLAVEDKRARAGRRLFLPGEWIHAKKPYQPMEAWKAQLLGLERAYNGRLATPLPLPTRTLPELFAHAWGLVREGRGPSA
;
A
#
# COMPACT_ATOMS: atom_id res chain seq x y z
N MET A 1 4.58 48.55 20.24
CA MET A 1 4.73 49.12 21.59
C MET A 1 3.37 49.07 22.29
N ALA A 2 3.24 48.07 23.16
CA ALA A 2 2.37 48.02 24.33
C ALA A 2 2.77 46.73 25.06
N GLU A 3 3.78 46.88 25.93
CA GLU A 3 4.13 46.00 27.06
C GLU A 3 2.92 45.94 28.03
N ASP A 4 2.77 45.08 29.03
CA ASP A 4 3.55 43.99 29.59
C ASP A 4 2.59 43.15 30.45
N GLY A 5 2.98 41.92 30.75
CA GLY A 5 2.22 41.05 31.66
C GLY A 5 2.53 39.57 31.47
N THR A 6 3.73 39.26 30.99
CA THR A 6 4.19 37.89 30.80
C THR A 6 4.71 37.36 32.13
N VAL A 7 3.87 36.67 32.91
CA VAL A 7 4.37 35.85 34.02
C VAL A 7 5.13 34.67 33.39
N ALA A 8 6.45 34.69 33.59
CA ALA A 8 7.39 33.65 33.22
C ALA A 8 7.10 32.35 33.99
N GLY A 9 6.18 31.53 33.47
CA GLY A 9 6.07 30.12 33.84
C GLY A 9 7.14 29.31 33.12
N GLY A 10 8.26 29.05 33.81
CA GLY A 10 9.43 28.35 33.27
C GLY A 10 9.11 26.95 32.73
N LEU A 11 9.88 26.53 31.72
CA LEU A 11 9.97 25.17 31.20
C LEU A 11 10.30 24.19 32.34
N LEU A 12 9.29 23.58 32.95
CA LEU A 12 9.47 22.55 33.98
C LEU A 12 9.71 21.19 33.31
N THR A 13 10.95 21.01 32.84
CA THR A 13 11.63 19.71 32.73
C THR A 13 12.88 19.78 33.62
N ALA A 14 13.23 18.70 34.32
CA ALA A 14 14.39 18.72 35.24
C ALA A 14 15.74 18.74 34.51
N ARG A 15 15.74 18.57 33.17
CA ARG A 15 16.95 18.47 32.35
C ARG A 15 17.09 19.71 31.45
N ALA A 16 18.06 20.58 31.76
CA ALA A 16 18.36 21.78 30.98
C ALA A 16 18.59 21.50 29.47
N GLY A 17 19.08 20.31 29.10
CA GLY A 17 19.26 19.88 27.71
C GLY A 17 17.98 19.46 26.99
N VAL A 18 16.94 19.01 27.73
CA VAL A 18 15.61 18.64 27.18
C VAL A 18 14.75 19.89 27.03
N ALA A 19 14.85 20.85 27.95
CA ALA A 19 14.19 22.15 27.86
C ALA A 19 14.58 22.96 26.61
N ALA A 20 15.73 22.66 25.99
CA ALA A 20 16.24 23.32 24.78
C ALA A 20 15.81 22.63 23.47
N LEU A 21 15.20 21.43 23.53
CA LEU A 21 14.70 20.74 22.34
C LEU A 21 13.28 21.25 22.05
N ASP A 22 13.09 21.84 20.87
CA ASP A 22 11.75 22.21 20.40
C ASP A 22 10.87 20.96 20.26
N ASP A 23 9.77 20.92 21.03
CA ASP A 23 8.74 19.87 21.02
C ASP A 23 8.06 19.74 19.65
N HIS A 24 8.06 20.79 18.83
CA HIS A 24 7.41 20.79 17.51
C HIS A 24 7.91 19.64 16.61
N GLY A 25 9.16 19.22 16.78
CA GLY A 25 9.77 18.15 16.00
C GLY A 25 9.59 16.72 16.55
N VAL A 26 9.02 16.54 17.74
CA VAL A 26 8.87 15.21 18.38
C VAL A 26 7.88 14.33 17.60
N ALA A 27 6.73 14.90 17.20
CA ALA A 27 5.77 14.20 16.34
C ALA A 27 6.41 13.73 15.04
N VAL A 28 7.24 14.59 14.43
CA VAL A 28 7.94 14.27 13.18
C VAL A 28 8.97 13.16 13.38
N ALA A 29 9.63 13.11 14.54
CA ALA A 29 10.57 12.03 14.88
C ALA A 29 9.85 10.69 15.17
N LEU A 30 8.67 10.75 15.76
CA LEU A 30 7.83 9.59 16.08
C LEU A 30 6.90 9.18 14.94
N ASP A 31 6.90 9.91 13.83
CA ASP A 31 5.94 9.70 12.75
C ASP A 31 5.85 8.22 12.32
N GLY A 32 4.63 7.72 12.26
CA GLY A 32 4.35 6.33 11.93
C GLY A 32 4.51 5.30 13.03
N LEU A 33 5.04 5.68 14.19
CA LEU A 33 4.90 4.96 15.46
C LEU A 33 3.71 5.48 16.29
N ILE A 34 3.19 6.65 15.94
CA ILE A 34 2.05 7.31 16.56
C ILE A 34 0.93 7.56 15.53
N ASP A 35 -0.29 7.74 16.04
CA ASP A 35 -1.44 8.16 15.24
C ASP A 35 -1.48 9.68 15.05
N GLY A 36 -1.78 10.07 13.81
CA GLY A 36 -2.02 11.46 13.42
C GLY A 36 -0.82 12.40 13.61
N SER A 37 -0.99 13.63 13.13
CA SER A 37 -0.11 14.76 13.47
C SER A 37 -0.76 15.63 14.54
N GLY A 38 -1.40 15.02 15.56
CA GLY A 38 -2.19 15.72 16.59
C GLY A 38 -1.44 16.86 17.29
N ILE A 39 -2.04 17.48 18.32
CA ILE A 39 -1.48 18.63 19.04
C ILE A 39 -0.25 18.21 19.91
N TRP A 40 0.81 17.78 19.24
CA TRP A 40 2.16 17.58 19.76
C TRP A 40 2.94 18.90 19.78
N SER A 41 2.33 19.99 19.30
CA SER A 41 2.88 21.34 19.16
C SER A 41 2.64 22.26 20.37
N GLY A 42 2.05 21.75 21.45
CA GLY A 42 1.91 22.49 22.72
C GLY A 42 3.22 22.57 23.51
N ARG A 43 3.27 23.42 24.55
CA ARG A 43 4.41 23.48 25.48
C ARG A 43 4.54 22.13 26.22
N GLY A 44 5.58 21.35 25.95
CA GLY A 44 6.02 20.25 26.81
C GLY A 44 5.47 18.87 26.50
N ALA A 45 5.53 18.34 25.28
CA ALA A 45 5.12 16.95 25.00
C ALA A 45 6.02 15.95 25.74
N LEU A 46 7.35 16.10 25.62
CA LEU A 46 8.31 15.33 26.41
C LEU A 46 8.14 15.60 27.92
N ALA A 47 7.90 16.86 28.28
CA ALA A 47 7.67 17.27 29.67
C ALA A 47 6.40 16.64 30.27
N GLY A 48 5.33 16.46 29.47
CA GLY A 48 4.09 15.82 29.89
C GLY A 48 4.29 14.33 30.14
N ILE A 49 5.07 13.66 29.29
CA ILE A 49 5.45 12.25 29.50
C ILE A 49 6.32 12.13 30.77
N GLU A 50 7.30 13.01 30.95
CA GLU A 50 8.16 13.06 32.15
C GLU A 50 7.33 13.26 33.43
N ARG A 51 6.46 14.28 33.46
CA ARG A 51 5.58 14.54 34.61
C ARG A 51 4.63 13.38 34.89
N THR A 52 4.11 12.73 33.85
CA THR A 52 3.26 11.54 34.01
C THR A 52 4.03 10.42 34.69
N GLY A 53 5.24 10.10 34.20
CA GLY A 53 6.10 9.09 34.81
C GLY A 53 6.46 9.42 36.26
N ARG A 54 6.81 10.69 36.55
CA ARG A 54 7.14 11.13 37.92
C ARG A 54 5.95 11.09 38.87
N TYR A 55 4.76 11.47 38.39
CA TYR A 55 3.52 11.37 39.17
C TYR A 55 3.19 9.91 39.50
N LEU A 56 3.29 9.01 38.52
CA LEU A 56 3.05 7.58 38.73
C LEU A 56 4.08 6.97 39.69
N ALA A 57 5.32 7.46 39.69
CA ALA A 57 6.38 7.05 40.62
C ALA A 57 6.29 7.70 42.01
N GLY A 58 5.38 8.66 42.24
CA GLY A 58 5.30 9.40 43.50
C GLY A 58 6.44 10.41 43.73
N THR A 59 7.18 10.79 42.69
CA THR A 59 8.34 11.71 42.77
C THR A 59 8.01 13.15 42.34
N TRP A 60 6.73 13.42 42.07
CA TRP A 60 6.19 14.74 41.74
C TRP A 60 4.68 14.81 42.02
N GLU A 61 4.19 16.02 42.29
CA GLU A 61 2.78 16.36 42.49
C GLU A 61 2.43 17.65 41.72
N PRO A 62 1.22 17.76 41.16
CA PRO A 62 0.74 19.00 40.53
C PRO A 62 0.48 20.08 41.59
N ALA A 63 0.60 21.36 41.20
CA ALA A 63 0.36 22.47 42.11
C ALA A 63 -1.13 22.63 42.47
N ALA A 64 -2.03 22.23 41.57
CA ALA A 64 -3.45 22.09 41.82
C ALA A 64 -4.02 20.76 41.23
N PRO A 65 -5.07 20.16 41.82
CA PRO A 65 -5.61 18.86 41.37
C PRO A 65 -6.12 18.83 39.92
N ASP A 66 -6.51 19.98 39.39
CA ASP A 66 -7.01 20.19 38.03
C ASP A 66 -5.90 20.44 37.00
N GLU A 67 -4.67 20.76 37.44
CA GLU A 67 -3.52 21.00 36.54
C GLU A 67 -2.88 19.71 36.03
N GLY A 68 -2.95 18.61 36.79
CA GLY A 68 -2.47 17.28 36.42
C GLY A 68 -1.04 17.21 35.81
N PRO A 69 -0.62 16.06 35.27
CA PRO A 69 0.65 15.96 34.53
C PRO A 69 0.66 16.68 33.17
N GLY A 70 -0.50 17.11 32.68
CA GLY A 70 -0.72 17.71 31.37
C GLY A 70 -0.89 16.67 30.25
N THR A 71 -1.37 17.12 29.08
CA THR A 71 -1.59 16.26 27.90
C THR A 71 -0.37 16.29 26.98
N ALA A 72 0.16 15.11 26.63
CA ALA A 72 1.18 14.95 25.60
C ALA A 72 0.55 14.36 24.33
N GLY A 73 0.39 15.19 23.29
CA GLY A 73 -0.28 14.83 22.04
C GLY A 73 -1.73 14.40 22.28
N GLU A 74 -2.15 13.32 21.63
CA GLU A 74 -3.47 12.67 21.80
C GLU A 74 -3.41 11.39 22.66
N GLY A 75 -2.35 11.23 23.45
CA GLY A 75 -2.15 10.04 24.30
C GLY A 75 -1.65 8.80 23.55
N SER A 76 -1.33 8.89 22.26
CA SER A 76 -0.85 7.77 21.46
C SER A 76 0.52 7.22 21.90
N TRP A 77 1.31 7.99 22.64
CA TRP A 77 2.59 7.56 23.23
C TRP A 77 2.44 6.43 24.26
N ALA A 78 1.27 6.27 24.90
CA ALA A 78 1.04 5.22 25.89
C ALA A 78 1.17 3.81 25.29
N ARG A 79 1.05 3.68 23.96
CA ARG A 79 1.27 2.40 23.25
C ARG A 79 2.73 1.94 23.25
N PHE A 80 3.68 2.82 23.58
CA PHE A 80 5.09 2.44 23.71
C PHE A 80 5.40 1.69 25.00
N ILE A 81 4.49 1.68 25.98
CA ILE A 81 4.65 0.87 27.18
C ILE A 81 4.65 -0.60 26.76
N GLY A 82 5.74 -1.31 27.10
CA GLY A 82 6.02 -2.67 26.65
C GLY A 82 6.50 -2.80 25.19
N ARG A 83 6.69 -1.70 24.47
CA ARG A 83 7.04 -1.68 23.03
C ARG A 83 8.07 -0.60 22.66
N ILE A 84 8.83 -0.10 23.65
CA ILE A 84 9.76 1.01 23.47
C ILE A 84 10.94 0.65 22.56
N GLY A 85 11.19 -0.64 22.33
CA GLY A 85 12.14 -1.17 21.36
C GLY A 85 12.00 -0.57 19.95
N ALA A 86 10.77 -0.26 19.51
CA ALA A 86 10.53 0.38 18.22
C ALA A 86 11.14 1.79 18.12
N VAL A 87 11.02 2.58 19.20
CA VAL A 87 11.60 3.94 19.30
C VAL A 87 13.11 3.85 19.42
N ALA A 88 13.59 2.90 20.22
CA ALA A 88 15.01 2.61 20.43
C ALA A 88 15.73 2.21 19.14
N LEU A 89 15.17 1.28 18.35
CA LEU A 89 15.73 0.88 17.05
C LEU A 89 15.85 2.08 16.12
N ARG A 90 14.77 2.86 15.96
CA ARG A 90 14.79 4.07 15.12
C ARG A 90 15.84 5.08 15.62
N ALA A 91 15.99 5.25 16.92
CA ALA A 91 16.99 6.15 17.51
C ALA A 91 18.43 5.67 17.33
N ALA A 92 18.66 4.37 17.12
CA ALA A 92 19.99 3.79 17.00
C ALA A 92 20.54 3.81 15.56
N VAL A 93 19.70 3.59 14.55
CA VAL A 93 20.14 3.35 13.16
C VAL A 93 20.51 4.61 12.39
N GLU A 94 21.51 4.52 11.52
CA GLU A 94 22.04 5.63 10.70
C GLU A 94 21.00 6.41 9.87
N PRO A 95 19.97 5.80 9.24
CA PRO A 95 18.99 6.54 8.43
C PRO A 95 18.20 7.61 9.17
N THR A 96 18.17 7.60 10.50
CA THR A 96 17.48 8.62 11.28
C THR A 96 18.29 9.93 11.32
N ARG A 97 17.70 11.05 10.90
CA ARG A 97 18.39 12.36 10.96
C ARG A 97 18.82 12.72 12.39
N ASP A 98 19.96 13.39 12.52
CA ASP A 98 20.53 13.79 13.82
C ASP A 98 19.56 14.63 14.68
N GLU A 99 18.78 15.50 14.04
CA GLU A 99 17.77 16.31 14.71
C GLU A 99 16.61 15.48 15.30
N ARG A 100 16.17 14.44 14.58
CA ARG A 100 15.14 13.51 15.04
C ARG A 100 15.71 12.58 16.10
N ARG A 101 16.91 12.05 15.86
CA ARG A 101 17.65 11.19 16.78
C ARG A 101 17.79 11.81 18.17
N ARG A 102 18.21 13.08 18.25
CA ARG A 102 18.31 13.80 19.54
C ARG A 102 17.01 13.81 20.33
N ARG A 103 15.87 13.99 19.65
CA ARG A 103 14.53 13.97 20.29
C ARG A 103 14.12 12.56 20.73
N LEU A 104 14.41 11.54 19.92
CA LEU A 104 14.14 10.15 20.29
C LEU A 104 15.01 9.71 21.49
N LEU A 105 16.30 10.09 21.53
CA LEU A 105 17.18 9.82 22.66
C LEU A 105 16.70 10.53 23.93
N ALA A 106 16.22 11.78 23.83
CA ALA A 106 15.63 12.50 24.96
C ALA A 106 14.36 11.81 25.49
N LEU A 107 13.50 11.29 24.60
CA LEU A 107 12.34 10.50 24.99
C LEU A 107 12.76 9.21 25.72
N LEU A 108 13.72 8.46 25.17
CA LEU A 108 14.23 7.22 25.77
C LEU A 108 14.82 7.45 27.16
N GLU A 109 15.52 8.56 27.34
CA GLU A 109 16.03 9.00 28.63
C GLU A 109 14.94 9.28 29.68
N ILE A 110 13.89 9.99 29.29
CA ILE A 110 12.71 10.22 30.14
C ILE A 110 12.05 8.88 30.47
N TRP A 111 11.99 7.98 29.48
CA TRP A 111 11.41 6.66 29.62
C TRP A 111 12.15 5.82 30.67
N ALA A 112 13.49 5.81 30.63
CA ALA A 112 14.33 5.05 31.54
C ALA A 112 14.23 5.48 33.01
N ASP A 113 13.78 6.71 33.28
CA ASP A 113 13.58 7.23 34.64
C ASP A 113 12.13 7.06 35.14
N SER A 114 11.26 6.48 34.31
CA SER A 114 9.84 6.31 34.62
C SER A 114 9.52 4.86 35.03
N PRO A 115 8.37 4.62 35.68
CA PRO A 115 7.87 3.26 35.92
C PRO A 115 7.68 2.45 34.63
N PHE A 116 7.58 3.09 33.47
CA PHE A 116 7.40 2.41 32.17
C PHE A 116 8.60 1.54 31.77
N ALA A 117 9.77 1.73 32.38
CA ALA A 117 10.98 0.95 32.16
C ALA A 117 11.33 -0.01 33.32
N ASP A 118 10.45 -0.11 34.32
CA ASP A 118 10.58 -1.03 35.44
C ASP A 118 9.85 -2.35 35.11
N PRO A 119 10.57 -3.49 34.98
CA PRO A 119 9.95 -4.79 34.68
C PRO A 119 9.00 -5.29 35.78
N GLU A 120 9.13 -4.79 37.00
CA GLU A 120 8.27 -5.17 38.13
C GLU A 120 7.02 -4.28 38.25
N ALA A 121 6.97 -3.14 37.54
CA ALA A 121 5.82 -2.26 37.55
C ALA A 121 4.60 -2.93 36.91
N ARG A 122 3.47 -2.88 37.63
CA ARG A 122 2.18 -3.40 37.16
C ARG A 122 1.38 -2.27 36.51
N ILE A 123 1.50 -2.15 35.19
CA ILE A 123 0.95 -1.04 34.41
C ILE A 123 -0.22 -1.52 33.57
N ARG A 124 -1.30 -0.73 33.51
CA ARG A 124 -2.38 -0.93 32.54
C ARG A 124 -2.65 0.34 31.77
N THR A 125 -3.20 0.16 30.57
CA THR A 125 -3.68 1.25 29.72
C THR A 125 -5.11 0.95 29.30
N GLY A 126 -5.85 1.94 28.82
CA GLY A 126 -7.21 1.71 28.35
C GLY A 126 -8.01 2.98 28.14
N LEU A 127 -9.33 2.84 28.06
CA LEU A 127 -10.28 3.95 27.93
C LEU A 127 -11.10 4.08 29.21
N VAL A 128 -11.20 5.30 29.70
CA VAL A 128 -12.01 5.68 30.85
C VAL A 128 -12.98 6.77 30.45
N ARG A 129 -14.21 6.68 30.95
CA ARG A 129 -15.15 7.79 30.98
C ARG A 129 -14.93 8.58 32.27
N PRO A 130 -14.26 9.75 32.23
CA PRO A 130 -13.99 10.51 33.44
C PRO A 130 -15.29 10.98 34.09
N ALA A 131 -15.32 11.10 35.42
CA ALA A 131 -16.43 11.79 36.09
C ALA A 131 -16.48 13.27 35.66
N ASP A 132 -17.69 13.84 35.54
CA ASP A 132 -17.85 15.26 35.19
C ASP A 132 -17.15 16.16 36.21
N GLY A 133 -16.22 16.98 35.74
CA GLY A 133 -15.38 17.83 36.61
C GLY A 133 -14.37 17.08 37.47
N GLY A 134 -14.15 15.78 37.21
CA GLY A 134 -13.19 14.95 37.93
C GLY A 134 -11.72 15.31 37.66
N PRO A 135 -10.79 14.90 38.55
CA PRO A 135 -9.37 15.20 38.42
C PRO A 135 -8.74 14.51 37.20
N ALA A 136 -7.66 15.08 36.66
CA ALA A 136 -6.91 14.48 35.54
C ALA A 136 -5.96 13.34 35.98
N ALA A 137 -5.66 13.26 37.28
CA ALA A 137 -4.81 12.25 37.89
C ALA A 137 -5.24 11.98 39.34
N VAL A 138 -5.12 10.74 39.80
CA VAL A 138 -5.43 10.30 41.16
C VAL A 138 -4.38 9.33 41.68
N ARG A 139 -4.05 9.39 42.97
CA ARG A 139 -3.06 8.51 43.60
C ARG A 139 -3.44 8.23 45.05
N ASP A 140 -3.29 6.97 45.46
CA ASP A 140 -3.41 6.53 46.84
C ASP A 140 -2.40 5.39 47.13
N GLU A 141 -2.51 4.73 48.28
CA GLU A 141 -1.63 3.62 48.69
C GLU A 141 -1.68 2.37 47.77
N ARG A 142 -2.71 2.25 46.93
CA ARG A 142 -2.95 1.14 45.97
C ARG A 142 -2.40 1.45 44.58
N GLY A 143 -1.97 2.68 44.32
CA GLY A 143 -1.31 3.08 43.10
C GLY A 143 -1.76 4.44 42.58
N ALA A 144 -1.54 4.67 41.28
CA ALA A 144 -1.85 5.94 40.63
C ALA A 144 -2.47 5.72 39.24
N THR A 145 -3.38 6.61 38.84
CA THR A 145 -4.03 6.61 37.52
C THR A 145 -4.00 8.01 36.94
N VAL A 146 -3.62 8.14 35.66
CA VAL A 146 -3.50 9.41 34.93
C VAL A 146 -4.25 9.34 33.61
N ALA A 147 -5.06 10.35 33.28
CA ALA A 147 -5.63 10.52 31.96
C ALA A 147 -4.56 11.04 31.00
N VAL A 148 -4.31 10.32 29.91
CA VAL A 148 -3.28 10.62 28.92
C VAL A 148 -3.92 10.96 27.58
N GLY A 149 -4.26 12.23 27.36
CA GLY A 149 -4.81 12.71 26.09
C GLY A 149 -6.19 13.36 26.20
N TRP A 150 -6.71 13.77 25.06
CA TRP A 150 -7.97 14.49 24.95
C TRP A 150 -9.17 13.55 24.97
N ALA A 151 -10.35 14.09 25.34
CA ALA A 151 -11.58 13.33 25.28
C ALA A 151 -12.09 13.21 23.84
N ALA A 152 -12.47 12.01 23.43
CA ALA A 152 -13.22 11.73 22.21
C ALA A 152 -14.48 10.94 22.58
N ASP A 153 -15.66 11.42 22.19
CA ASP A 153 -16.97 10.84 22.55
C ASP A 153 -17.16 10.59 24.06
N GLY A 154 -16.59 11.49 24.87
CA GLY A 154 -16.63 11.42 26.34
C GLY A 154 -15.66 10.39 26.96
N LEU A 155 -14.81 9.73 26.17
CA LEU A 155 -13.78 8.79 26.62
C LEU A 155 -12.39 9.43 26.57
N ARG A 156 -11.53 9.09 27.53
CA ARG A 156 -10.10 9.45 27.56
C ARG A 156 -9.24 8.21 27.69
N LYS A 157 -8.05 8.23 27.08
CA LYS A 157 -7.03 7.21 27.34
C LYS A 157 -6.46 7.41 28.75
N PHE A 158 -6.10 6.33 29.45
CA PHE A 158 -5.44 6.39 30.75
C PHE A 158 -4.22 5.47 30.85
N VAL A 159 -3.35 5.76 31.81
CA VAL A 159 -2.29 4.86 32.29
C VAL A 159 -2.42 4.74 33.80
N ASP A 160 -2.39 3.52 34.32
CA ASP A 160 -2.31 3.26 35.76
C ASP A 160 -1.07 2.45 36.14
N VAL A 161 -0.62 2.64 37.38
CA VAL A 161 0.44 1.85 38.01
C VAL A 161 -0.10 1.35 39.35
N ARG A 162 0.07 0.05 39.61
CA ARG A 162 -0.49 -0.63 40.79
C ARG A 162 0.57 -0.97 41.83
N THR A 163 0.25 -0.72 43.09
CA THR A 163 1.00 -1.20 44.25
C THR A 163 0.22 -2.35 44.91
N GLY A 164 0.63 -3.58 44.62
CA GLY A 164 -0.01 -4.80 45.16
C GLY A 164 -1.16 -5.36 44.33
N LEU A 165 -2.05 -6.12 44.99
CA LEU A 165 -3.20 -6.81 44.38
C LEU A 165 -4.47 -5.96 44.19
N PRO A 166 -4.79 -4.95 45.01
CA PRO A 166 -5.95 -4.10 44.76
C PRO A 166 -5.84 -3.32 43.44
N ALA A 167 -6.98 -2.81 42.95
CA ALA A 167 -7.00 -1.87 41.84
C ALA A 167 -6.57 -0.47 42.34
N PRO A 168 -5.88 0.32 41.50
CA PRO A 168 -5.54 1.70 41.82
C PRO A 168 -6.81 2.57 41.77
N PRO A 169 -6.79 3.79 42.33
CA PRO A 169 -7.94 4.69 42.27
C PRO A 169 -8.30 5.01 40.81
N SER A 170 -9.59 5.01 40.47
CA SER A 170 -10.07 5.27 39.10
C SER A 170 -10.44 6.74 38.89
N LEU A 171 -10.29 7.22 37.65
CA LEU A 171 -10.74 8.55 37.21
C LEU A 171 -12.25 8.59 36.87
N GLY A 172 -12.89 7.43 36.78
CA GLY A 172 -14.30 7.28 36.43
C GLY A 172 -14.65 5.85 36.05
N THR A 173 -15.61 5.66 35.15
CA THR A 173 -16.02 4.34 34.67
C THR A 173 -15.03 3.85 33.62
N ILE A 174 -14.37 2.73 33.91
CA ILE A 174 -13.44 2.09 32.98
C ILE A 174 -14.26 1.33 31.94
N GLU A 175 -14.00 1.62 30.66
CA GLU A 175 -14.74 1.06 29.52
C GLU A 175 -13.89 0.01 28.81
N GLU A 176 -12.57 0.23 28.75
CA GLU A 176 -11.62 -0.71 28.17
C GLU A 176 -10.36 -0.77 29.05
N VAL A 177 -9.82 -1.98 29.24
CA VAL A 177 -8.52 -2.21 29.89
C VAL A 177 -7.69 -3.12 29.00
N THR A 178 -6.45 -2.71 28.77
CA THR A 178 -5.43 -3.48 28.09
C THR A 178 -4.23 -3.65 29.03
N ASP A 179 -3.90 -4.90 29.33
CA ASP A 179 -2.64 -5.21 30.00
C ASP A 179 -1.47 -4.93 29.06
N VAL A 180 -0.40 -4.37 29.63
CA VAL A 180 0.78 -3.99 28.87
C VAL A 180 1.68 -5.22 28.65
N PRO A 181 2.17 -5.48 27.42
CA PRO A 181 3.11 -6.57 27.19
C PRO A 181 4.43 -6.33 27.93
N ARG A 182 5.13 -7.42 28.24
CA ARG A 182 6.50 -7.37 28.77
C ARG A 182 7.47 -7.64 27.63
N GLY A 183 8.53 -6.86 27.55
CA GLY A 183 9.46 -6.92 26.43
C GLY A 183 10.73 -6.12 26.68
N TRP A 184 11.54 -5.96 25.64
CA TRP A 184 12.75 -5.14 25.66
C TRP A 184 12.44 -3.70 26.09
N GLY A 185 13.30 -3.12 26.93
CA GLY A 185 13.15 -1.71 27.34
C GLY A 185 13.32 -1.43 28.82
N SER A 186 14.00 -2.30 29.56
CA SER A 186 14.37 -2.00 30.95
C SER A 186 15.21 -0.73 31.04
N ALA A 187 15.17 -0.06 32.20
CA ALA A 187 15.95 1.16 32.41
C ALA A 187 17.46 0.98 32.11
N GLY A 188 18.02 -0.20 32.40
CA GLY A 188 19.41 -0.54 32.08
C GLY A 188 19.67 -0.65 30.57
N GLN A 189 18.82 -1.37 29.84
CA GLN A 189 18.92 -1.51 28.39
C GLN A 189 18.79 -0.16 27.67
N VAL A 190 17.80 0.65 28.07
CA VAL A 190 17.55 1.95 27.44
C VAL A 190 18.72 2.91 27.67
N ARG A 191 19.23 3.02 28.90
CA ARG A 191 20.41 3.86 29.19
C ARG A 191 21.63 3.38 28.43
N ARG A 192 21.90 2.07 28.43
CA ARG A 192 23.02 1.46 27.69
C ARG A 192 22.98 1.81 26.21
N LEU A 193 21.82 1.71 25.56
CA LEU A 193 21.65 2.10 24.16
C LEU A 193 21.94 3.59 23.96
N VAL A 194 21.37 4.47 24.79
CA VAL A 194 21.55 5.92 24.67
C VAL A 194 23.03 6.30 24.77
N ASP A 195 23.75 5.72 25.74
CA ASP A 195 25.18 5.95 25.93
C ASP A 195 25.98 5.49 24.71
N LEU A 196 25.70 4.28 24.21
CA LEU A 196 26.38 3.75 23.01
C LEU A 196 26.17 4.61 21.77
N VAL A 197 24.95 5.11 21.52
CA VAL A 197 24.68 6.00 20.39
C VAL A 197 25.45 7.32 20.51
N ARG A 198 25.63 7.85 21.73
CA ARG A 198 26.40 9.07 21.97
C ARG A 198 27.91 8.85 21.84
N GLU A 199 28.41 7.72 22.34
CA GLU A 199 29.83 7.36 22.32
C GLU A 199 30.32 6.96 20.93
N ARG A 200 29.54 6.14 20.22
CA ARG A 200 29.94 5.48 18.97
C ARG A 200 29.30 6.09 17.72
N GLY A 201 28.33 6.98 17.90
CA GLY A 201 27.46 7.43 16.81
C GLY A 201 26.39 6.38 16.45
N PRO A 202 25.57 6.65 15.42
CA PRO A 202 24.52 5.72 15.01
C PRO A 202 25.10 4.40 14.46
N VAL A 203 24.32 3.33 14.58
CA VAL A 203 24.64 2.02 14.01
C VAL A 203 24.72 2.15 12.48
N PRO A 204 25.87 1.80 11.86
CA PRO A 204 26.05 1.89 10.41
C PRO A 204 25.00 1.08 9.64
N TRP A 205 24.55 1.60 8.50
CA TRP A 205 23.51 0.94 7.72
C TRP A 205 24.01 -0.31 6.98
N ASP A 206 23.42 -1.48 7.30
CA ASP A 206 23.76 -2.77 6.66
C ASP A 206 22.73 -3.14 5.56
N LEU A 207 23.14 -2.99 4.30
CA LEU A 207 22.32 -3.40 3.15
C LEU A 207 22.12 -4.92 3.06
N HIS A 208 23.00 -5.73 3.64
CA HIS A 208 22.82 -7.18 3.70
C HIS A 208 21.72 -7.56 4.69
N ALA A 209 21.60 -6.86 5.82
CA ALA A 209 20.47 -7.02 6.72
C ALA A 209 19.13 -6.70 6.04
N VAL A 210 19.10 -5.72 5.13
CA VAL A 210 17.93 -5.45 4.27
C VAL A 210 17.61 -6.65 3.38
N THR A 211 18.62 -7.29 2.77
CA THR A 211 18.45 -8.52 1.98
C THR A 211 17.91 -9.67 2.84
N VAL A 212 18.44 -9.87 4.05
CA VAL A 212 17.97 -10.90 4.99
C VAL A 212 16.50 -10.69 5.34
N LEU A 213 16.10 -9.46 5.67
CA LEU A 213 14.70 -9.15 5.98
C LEU A 213 13.80 -9.34 4.75
N ARG A 214 14.23 -8.90 3.56
CA ARG A 214 13.53 -9.11 2.29
C ARG A 214 13.26 -10.60 2.06
N ASP A 215 14.30 -11.42 2.10
CA ASP A 215 14.22 -12.86 1.80
C ASP A 215 13.45 -13.62 2.91
N GLY A 216 13.50 -13.12 4.14
CA GLY A 216 12.79 -13.67 5.28
C GLY A 216 11.28 -13.38 5.29
N THR A 217 10.80 -12.41 4.50
CA THR A 217 9.40 -11.94 4.52
C THR A 217 8.70 -11.96 3.16
N GLY A 218 9.46 -11.91 2.05
CA GLY A 218 8.95 -11.79 0.69
C GLY A 218 8.50 -10.38 0.31
N MET A 219 8.80 -9.35 1.11
CA MET A 219 8.49 -7.95 0.76
C MET A 219 9.55 -7.36 -0.19
N GLY A 220 9.24 -6.21 -0.81
CA GLY A 220 10.18 -5.49 -1.68
C GLY A 220 11.35 -4.86 -0.91
N ARG A 221 12.45 -4.58 -1.61
CA ARG A 221 13.71 -4.01 -1.05
C ARG A 221 13.47 -2.73 -0.24
N ALA A 222 12.64 -1.82 -0.76
CA ALA A 222 12.34 -0.56 -0.08
C ALA A 222 11.55 -0.77 1.22
N ALA A 223 10.55 -1.64 1.20
CA ALA A 223 9.75 -1.96 2.39
C ALA A 223 10.61 -2.60 3.49
N ALA A 224 11.49 -3.54 3.12
CA ALA A 224 12.44 -4.17 4.04
C ALA A 224 13.40 -3.12 4.62
N SER A 225 13.95 -2.25 3.79
CA SER A 225 14.85 -1.16 4.20
C SER A 225 14.17 -0.24 5.23
N PHE A 226 12.94 0.18 4.97
CA PHE A 226 12.20 1.02 5.89
C PHE A 226 11.75 0.29 7.17
N ALA A 227 11.44 -1.01 7.10
CA ALA A 227 11.07 -1.79 8.27
C ALA A 227 12.26 -1.96 9.21
N LEU A 228 13.44 -2.28 8.65
CA LEU A 228 14.69 -2.36 9.41
C LEU A 228 15.09 -1.01 10.03
N ALA A 229 14.70 0.11 9.41
CA ALA A 229 14.93 1.45 9.95
C ALA A 229 13.93 1.85 11.06
N GLY A 230 12.98 0.98 11.39
CA GLY A 230 11.86 1.32 12.28
C GLY A 230 10.94 2.40 11.72
N MET A 231 11.00 2.72 10.42
CA MET A 231 10.23 3.76 9.76
C MET A 231 8.95 3.16 9.19
N LEU A 232 7.87 2.92 9.96
CA LEU A 232 6.78 2.01 9.54
C LEU A 232 5.50 2.65 8.96
N ALA A 233 5.42 3.98 8.76
CA ALA A 233 4.23 4.61 8.15
C ALA A 233 4.52 5.68 7.09
N ALA A 234 3.44 6.11 6.44
CA ALA A 234 3.44 7.03 5.29
C ALA A 234 3.56 8.52 5.66
N GLY A 235 3.52 8.93 6.93
CA GLY A 235 3.73 10.35 7.27
C GLY A 235 5.19 10.78 7.03
N TYR A 236 6.12 9.87 7.31
CA TYR A 236 7.57 10.00 7.21
C TYR A 236 8.07 9.90 5.76
N LEU A 237 7.34 9.15 4.93
CA LEU A 237 7.72 8.80 3.56
C LEU A 237 6.67 9.35 2.58
N PRO A 238 7.06 9.98 1.46
CA PRO A 238 8.38 9.94 0.84
C PRO A 238 9.29 11.14 1.21
N ARG A 239 9.16 11.73 2.40
CA ARG A 239 9.90 12.96 2.80
C ARG A 239 11.39 12.72 3.13
N LEU A 240 12.03 11.75 2.47
CA LEU A 240 13.45 11.47 2.63
C LEU A 240 14.29 12.56 1.94
N ASP A 241 15.28 13.09 2.65
CA ASP A 241 16.25 14.04 2.07
C ASP A 241 17.29 13.30 1.22
N ASP A 242 18.21 14.04 0.59
CA ASP A 242 19.25 13.45 -0.25
C ASP A 242 20.14 12.46 0.51
N ARG A 243 20.48 12.76 1.77
CA ARG A 243 21.33 11.92 2.62
C ARG A 243 20.63 10.60 2.98
N GLU A 244 19.38 10.66 3.41
CA GLU A 244 18.58 9.46 3.71
C GLU A 244 18.42 8.59 2.46
N ARG A 245 18.15 9.20 1.29
CA ARG A 245 18.06 8.47 0.03
C ARG A 245 19.36 7.78 -0.35
N GLU A 246 20.50 8.43 -0.13
CA GLU A 246 21.83 7.87 -0.38
C GLU A 246 22.11 6.67 0.55
N ILE A 247 21.81 6.78 1.84
CA ILE A 247 21.98 5.70 2.82
C ILE A 247 21.16 4.47 2.42
N HIS A 248 19.87 4.66 2.10
CA HIS A 248 19.00 3.56 1.70
C HIS A 248 19.34 2.97 0.31
N ARG A 249 20.03 3.72 -0.56
CA ARG A 249 20.29 3.38 -1.97
C ARG A 249 19.02 3.03 -2.75
N LEU A 250 17.96 3.81 -2.55
CA LEU A 250 16.66 3.64 -3.19
C LEU A 250 16.35 4.79 -4.15
N LYS A 251 15.75 4.46 -5.29
CA LYS A 251 15.18 5.41 -6.24
C LYS A 251 13.79 5.85 -5.76
N LEU A 252 13.32 7.00 -6.27
CA LEU A 252 12.01 7.55 -5.90
C LEU A 252 10.85 6.55 -6.09
N ALA A 253 10.81 5.83 -7.21
CA ALA A 253 9.76 4.84 -7.47
C ALA A 253 9.78 3.67 -6.46
N GLU A 254 10.96 3.26 -6.02
CA GLU A 254 11.11 2.20 -5.01
C GLU A 254 10.65 2.71 -3.63
N ILE A 255 10.95 3.96 -3.30
CA ILE A 255 10.47 4.61 -2.07
C ILE A 255 8.94 4.65 -2.07
N GLU A 256 8.33 5.13 -3.15
CA GLU A 256 6.87 5.19 -3.31
C GLU A 256 6.23 3.78 -3.20
N ASP A 257 6.87 2.76 -3.77
CA ASP A 257 6.42 1.37 -3.67
C ASP A 257 6.52 0.83 -2.22
N GLY A 258 7.65 1.05 -1.56
CA GLY A 258 7.88 0.62 -0.17
C GLY A 258 6.89 1.23 0.83
N VAL A 259 6.36 2.43 0.54
CA VAL A 259 5.27 3.03 1.32
C VAL A 259 3.97 2.26 1.18
N ARG A 260 3.64 1.78 -0.03
CA ARG A 260 2.40 1.05 -0.30
C ARG A 260 2.38 -0.34 0.31
N GLU A 261 3.53 -0.98 0.50
CA GLU A 261 3.65 -2.34 1.06
C GLU A 261 2.95 -2.48 2.40
N ARG A 262 2.89 -1.38 3.14
CA ARG A 262 2.39 -1.32 4.51
C ARG A 262 0.93 -0.94 4.60
N GLY A 263 0.26 -0.82 3.44
CA GLY A 263 -1.15 -0.54 3.37
C GLY A 263 -1.92 -1.48 4.29
N ARG A 264 -2.49 -0.89 5.36
CA ARG A 264 -3.48 -1.44 6.30
C ARG A 264 -2.99 -2.22 7.53
N MET A 265 -1.71 -2.09 7.93
CA MET A 265 -1.31 -2.40 9.31
C MET A 265 -1.79 -1.33 10.28
N GLY A 266 -2.39 -1.73 11.39
CA GLY A 266 -2.70 -0.82 12.49
C GLY A 266 -1.42 -0.23 13.12
N PRO A 267 -1.49 0.93 13.78
CA PRO A 267 -0.35 1.52 14.50
C PRO A 267 0.22 0.58 15.55
N LEU A 268 -0.66 -0.14 16.27
CA LEU A 268 -0.26 -1.11 17.27
C LEU A 268 0.50 -2.28 16.63
N ASP A 269 0.01 -2.79 15.49
CA ASP A 269 0.65 -3.88 14.76
C ASP A 269 2.08 -3.54 14.34
N ARG A 270 2.31 -2.28 13.93
CA ARG A 270 3.64 -1.78 13.59
C ARG A 270 4.58 -1.78 14.79
N LEU A 271 4.07 -1.40 15.96
CA LEU A 271 4.86 -1.41 17.20
C LEU A 271 5.18 -2.83 17.65
N GLU A 272 4.20 -3.73 17.58
CA GLU A 272 4.37 -5.14 17.94
C GLU A 272 5.40 -5.84 17.06
N LEU A 273 5.45 -5.52 15.77
CA LEU A 273 6.47 -6.04 14.86
C LEU A 273 7.91 -5.69 15.32
N MET A 274 8.08 -4.60 16.07
CA MET A 274 9.37 -4.04 16.48
C MET A 274 9.64 -4.09 17.99
N ALA A 275 8.69 -4.59 18.79
CA ALA A 275 8.75 -4.44 20.24
C ALA A 275 10.00 -5.09 20.85
N ASP A 276 10.33 -6.30 20.37
CA ASP A 276 11.35 -7.19 20.96
C ASP A 276 12.47 -7.57 19.97
N VAL A 277 12.70 -6.73 18.96
CA VAL A 277 13.67 -7.02 17.89
C VAL A 277 15.11 -6.65 18.26
N LEU A 278 15.31 -5.89 19.34
CA LEU A 278 16.63 -5.47 19.82
C LEU A 278 17.31 -6.55 20.67
N PRO A 279 18.64 -6.68 20.62
CA PRO A 279 19.39 -7.63 21.45
C PRO A 279 19.29 -7.28 22.94
N GLU A 280 19.50 -8.29 23.80
CA GLU A 280 19.51 -8.13 25.25
C GLU A 280 20.60 -7.15 25.71
N ASP A 281 21.82 -7.27 25.16
CA ASP A 281 22.84 -6.23 25.24
C ASP A 281 22.80 -5.34 23.99
N PRO A 282 22.41 -4.05 24.12
CA PRO A 282 22.39 -3.12 23.00
C PRO A 282 23.73 -2.97 22.26
N ALA A 283 24.86 -3.29 22.89
CA ALA A 283 26.18 -3.21 22.25
C ALA A 283 26.32 -4.10 21.01
N GLU A 284 25.58 -5.22 20.97
CA GLU A 284 25.58 -6.17 19.86
C GLU A 284 25.15 -5.54 18.52
N LEU A 285 24.40 -4.42 18.55
CA LEU A 285 23.98 -3.72 17.33
C LEU A 285 25.16 -3.19 16.49
N TRP A 286 26.29 -2.86 17.12
CA TRP A 286 27.49 -2.37 16.44
C TRP A 286 28.40 -3.51 15.94
N GLU A 287 28.09 -4.76 16.28
CA GLU A 287 28.84 -5.91 15.80
C GLU A 287 28.48 -6.23 14.34
N PRO A 288 29.37 -6.87 13.55
CA PRO A 288 29.14 -7.12 12.12
C PRO A 288 27.84 -7.89 11.78
N GLN A 289 27.26 -8.62 12.74
CA GLN A 289 26.01 -9.37 12.57
C GLN A 289 24.81 -8.73 13.30
N GLY A 290 24.99 -7.64 14.03
CA GLY A 290 23.97 -7.04 14.89
C GLY A 290 22.68 -6.72 14.15
N MET A 291 22.77 -5.91 13.09
CA MET A 291 21.59 -5.55 12.27
C MET A 291 20.99 -6.74 11.52
N ARG A 292 21.76 -7.79 11.24
CA ARG A 292 21.25 -9.01 10.59
C ARG A 292 20.41 -9.84 11.54
N ALA A 293 20.83 -9.97 12.81
CA ALA A 293 20.02 -10.59 13.84
C ALA A 293 18.71 -9.82 14.08
N VAL A 294 18.75 -8.48 14.07
CA VAL A 294 17.53 -7.64 14.10
C VAL A 294 16.62 -7.95 12.90
N ALA A 295 17.17 -8.01 11.70
CA ALA A 295 16.42 -8.35 10.49
C ALA A 295 15.76 -9.74 10.57
N GLU A 296 16.46 -10.75 11.09
CA GLU A 296 15.91 -12.09 11.30
C GLU A 296 14.76 -12.12 12.29
N ARG A 297 14.87 -11.40 13.41
CA ARG A 297 13.79 -11.27 14.41
C ARG A 297 12.57 -10.58 13.83
N ILE A 298 12.75 -9.46 13.12
CA ILE A 298 11.65 -8.79 12.41
C ILE A 298 10.99 -9.77 11.43
N ALA A 299 11.78 -10.51 10.66
CA ALA A 299 11.27 -11.46 9.70
C ALA A 299 10.52 -12.62 10.36
N GLN A 300 10.96 -13.07 11.55
CA GLN A 300 10.27 -14.09 12.33
C GLN A 300 8.88 -13.61 12.78
N VAL A 301 8.80 -12.44 13.43
CA VAL A 301 7.52 -11.88 13.90
C VAL A 301 6.57 -11.63 12.72
N TRP A 302 7.11 -11.17 11.58
CA TRP A 302 6.33 -11.03 10.35
C TRP A 302 5.73 -12.35 9.88
N ARG A 303 6.52 -13.42 9.83
CA ARG A 303 6.07 -14.74 9.37
C ARG A 303 5.03 -15.35 10.30
N GLU A 304 5.21 -15.20 11.61
CA GLU A 304 4.24 -15.68 12.61
C GLU A 304 2.88 -14.99 12.44
N ARG A 305 2.87 -13.71 12.08
CA ARG A 305 1.64 -12.91 11.97
C ARG A 305 0.97 -12.94 10.59
N TYR A 306 1.76 -12.93 9.52
CA TYR A 306 1.28 -12.75 8.15
C TYR A 306 1.61 -13.93 7.24
N GLY A 307 2.27 -14.96 7.77
CA GLY A 307 2.80 -16.06 6.98
C GLY A 307 4.07 -15.67 6.21
N ARG A 308 4.67 -16.67 5.56
CA ARG A 308 5.81 -16.47 4.67
C ARG A 308 5.30 -16.34 3.24
N ARG A 309 5.57 -15.20 2.60
CA ARG A 309 5.33 -15.03 1.16
C ARG A 309 6.45 -15.67 0.35
N THR A 310 6.11 -16.11 -0.86
CA THR A 310 7.08 -16.62 -1.81
C THR A 310 8.06 -15.50 -2.19
N VAL A 311 9.36 -15.79 -2.09
CA VAL A 311 10.41 -14.85 -2.50
C VAL A 311 10.50 -14.87 -4.02
N VAL A 312 10.28 -13.71 -4.64
CA VAL A 312 10.40 -13.55 -6.10
C VAL A 312 11.74 -12.90 -6.47
N PRO A 313 12.24 -13.13 -7.69
CA PRO A 313 13.49 -12.52 -8.15
C PRO A 313 13.47 -10.99 -8.10
N GLU A 314 14.60 -10.37 -7.77
CA GLU A 314 14.71 -8.90 -7.68
C GLU A 314 14.38 -8.20 -9.01
N ARG A 315 14.75 -8.81 -10.15
CA ARG A 315 14.36 -8.32 -11.47
C ARG A 315 12.85 -8.20 -11.66
N THR A 316 12.07 -9.04 -10.99
CA THR A 316 10.61 -9.09 -11.09
C THR A 316 10.01 -7.98 -10.25
N PHE A 317 10.56 -7.75 -9.04
CA PHE A 317 10.25 -6.57 -8.25
C PHE A 317 10.52 -5.27 -9.02
N ASP A 318 11.71 -5.13 -9.61
CA ASP A 318 12.08 -3.94 -10.38
C ASP A 318 11.10 -3.69 -11.53
N ALA A 319 10.71 -4.75 -12.25
CA ALA A 319 9.75 -4.67 -13.35
C ALA A 319 8.35 -4.23 -12.85
N VAL A 320 7.89 -4.72 -11.70
CA VAL A 320 6.60 -4.34 -11.11
C VAL A 320 6.64 -2.93 -10.53
N VAL A 321 7.76 -2.48 -9.95
CA VAL A 321 7.95 -1.09 -9.52
C VAL A 321 7.89 -0.14 -10.72
N GLU A 322 8.49 -0.50 -11.86
CA GLU A 322 8.38 0.26 -13.10
C GLU A 322 6.96 0.26 -13.68
N LEU A 323 6.23 -0.86 -13.54
CA LEU A 323 4.82 -0.96 -13.92
C LEU A 323 3.93 -0.02 -13.08
N ASN A 324 4.24 0.11 -11.79
CA ASN A 324 3.56 0.94 -10.81
C ASN A 324 2.04 0.65 -10.71
N PRO A 325 1.64 -0.55 -10.25
CA PRO A 325 0.23 -0.86 -10.03
C PRO A 325 -0.33 0.05 -8.93
N SER A 326 -1.27 0.94 -9.25
CA SER A 326 -1.65 2.06 -8.39
C SER A 326 -2.21 1.68 -7.02
N SER A 327 -2.75 0.47 -6.86
CA SER A 327 -3.40 0.00 -5.62
C SER A 327 -2.56 -0.97 -4.79
N LEU A 328 -1.48 -1.54 -5.32
CA LEU A 328 -0.64 -2.51 -4.61
C LEU A 328 0.84 -2.09 -4.63
N SER A 329 1.59 -2.49 -3.61
CA SER A 329 3.04 -2.54 -3.73
C SER A 329 3.48 -3.69 -4.62
N ALA A 330 4.73 -3.68 -5.07
CA ALA A 330 5.31 -4.77 -5.84
C ALA A 330 5.28 -6.09 -5.06
N GLY A 331 5.49 -6.07 -3.73
CA GLY A 331 5.43 -7.27 -2.89
C GLY A 331 4.03 -7.87 -2.81
N ARG A 332 3.01 -7.04 -2.58
CA ARG A 332 1.62 -7.51 -2.57
C ARG A 332 1.14 -7.93 -3.95
N PHE A 333 1.55 -7.22 -5.00
CA PHE A 333 1.26 -7.58 -6.38
C PHE A 333 1.83 -8.95 -6.72
N CYS A 334 3.11 -9.22 -6.44
CA CYS A 334 3.73 -10.52 -6.69
C CYS A 334 3.07 -11.63 -5.86
N ALA A 335 2.80 -11.36 -4.58
CA ALA A 335 2.12 -12.30 -3.68
C ALA A 335 0.72 -12.69 -4.14
N ALA A 336 0.03 -11.82 -4.88
CA ALA A 336 -1.25 -12.18 -5.49
C ALA A 336 -1.12 -13.30 -6.52
N PHE A 337 0.02 -13.47 -7.17
CA PHE A 337 0.24 -14.60 -8.07
C PHE A 337 0.76 -15.82 -7.33
N THR A 338 1.69 -15.64 -6.39
CA THR A 338 2.41 -16.74 -5.76
C THR A 338 1.72 -17.32 -4.53
N ASP A 339 0.95 -16.51 -3.80
CA ASP A 339 0.39 -16.82 -2.48
C ASP A 339 -1.10 -16.41 -2.37
N HIS A 340 -1.85 -16.48 -3.47
CA HIS A 340 -3.26 -16.01 -3.56
C HIS A 340 -4.19 -16.60 -2.48
N ALA A 341 -3.96 -17.85 -2.06
CA ALA A 341 -4.74 -18.49 -1.01
C ALA A 341 -4.58 -17.84 0.38
N ALA A 342 -3.49 -17.07 0.60
CA ALA A 342 -3.27 -16.32 1.83
C ALA A 342 -3.88 -14.92 1.80
N ILE A 343 -4.45 -14.49 0.67
CA ILE A 343 -5.09 -13.16 0.54
C ILE A 343 -6.49 -13.22 1.16
N ARG A 344 -6.73 -12.32 2.12
CA ARG A 344 -8.05 -12.14 2.76
C ARG A 344 -9.10 -11.81 1.70
N GLY A 345 -10.25 -12.47 1.76
CA GLY A 345 -11.33 -12.29 0.80
C GLY A 345 -11.08 -12.94 -0.56
N LEU A 346 -9.92 -13.55 -0.81
CA LEU A 346 -9.67 -14.36 -2.00
C LEU A 346 -9.55 -15.84 -1.64
N GLY A 347 -8.71 -16.19 -0.65
CA GLY A 347 -8.49 -17.57 -0.22
C GLY A 347 -9.54 -18.17 0.72
N SER A 348 -10.52 -17.37 1.15
CA SER A 348 -11.62 -17.77 2.02
C SER A 348 -12.92 -17.12 1.58
N ASP A 349 -14.05 -17.71 1.96
CA ASP A 349 -15.36 -17.14 1.66
C ASP A 349 -15.51 -15.70 2.11
N LEU A 350 -16.18 -14.92 1.25
CA LEU A 350 -16.29 -13.48 1.35
C LEU A 350 -17.74 -13.10 1.14
N ASP A 351 -18.45 -13.11 2.26
CA ASP A 351 -19.74 -12.46 2.38
C ASP A 351 -19.55 -10.96 2.53
N THR A 352 -20.37 -10.21 1.80
CA THR A 352 -20.31 -8.75 1.78
C THR A 352 -21.71 -8.19 1.89
N TRP A 353 -21.80 -7.01 2.48
CA TRP A 353 -23.07 -6.31 2.65
C TRP A 353 -22.89 -4.81 2.56
N ILE A 354 -23.99 -4.08 2.38
CA ILE A 354 -23.96 -2.61 2.38
C ILE A 354 -24.16 -2.13 3.82
N ARG A 355 -23.26 -1.26 4.30
CA ARG A 355 -23.32 -0.64 5.62
C ARG A 355 -23.70 0.83 5.51
N ASN A 356 -24.52 1.31 6.45
CA ASN A 356 -24.75 2.74 6.66
C ASN A 356 -23.44 3.46 7.00
N SER A 357 -23.36 4.76 6.67
CA SER A 357 -22.22 5.59 7.09
C SER A 357 -22.64 6.56 8.20
N ASP A 358 -21.88 6.54 9.30
CA ASP A 358 -22.13 7.36 10.49
C ASP A 358 -21.76 8.84 10.31
N SER A 359 -21.09 9.19 9.20
CA SER A 359 -20.48 10.52 8.98
C SER A 359 -21.12 11.31 7.82
N GLY A 360 -22.33 10.91 7.40
CA GLY A 360 -23.05 11.56 6.30
C GLY A 360 -22.49 11.23 4.91
N PHE A 361 -21.57 10.27 4.80
CA PHE A 361 -21.27 9.64 3.52
C PHE A 361 -22.40 8.67 3.12
N ARG A 362 -22.47 8.37 1.83
CA ARG A 362 -23.38 7.36 1.28
C ARG A 362 -23.09 5.97 1.84
N PRO A 363 -24.09 5.07 1.92
CA PRO A 363 -23.84 3.67 2.24
C PRO A 363 -22.84 3.04 1.28
N PHE A 364 -22.03 2.11 1.78
CA PHE A 364 -20.96 1.47 1.02
C PHE A 364 -20.88 -0.03 1.30
N ALA A 365 -20.47 -0.80 0.29
CA ALA A 365 -20.21 -2.23 0.45
C ALA A 365 -19.01 -2.48 1.39
N THR A 366 -19.16 -3.44 2.30
CA THR A 366 -18.15 -3.87 3.26
C THR A 366 -18.18 -5.39 3.42
N ALA A 367 -17.18 -5.92 4.11
CA ALA A 367 -17.14 -7.29 4.61
C ALA A 367 -16.73 -7.29 6.09
N GLU A 368 -16.59 -8.47 6.68
CA GLU A 368 -15.82 -8.62 7.91
C GLU A 368 -14.35 -8.21 7.66
N ASP A 369 -13.78 -7.48 8.62
CA ASP A 369 -12.43 -6.92 8.57
C ASP A 369 -12.14 -6.13 7.28
N TRP A 370 -11.04 -6.46 6.60
CA TRP A 370 -10.52 -5.79 5.40
C TRP A 370 -10.72 -6.64 4.13
N GLY A 371 -11.49 -7.73 4.20
CA GLY A 371 -11.58 -8.76 3.15
C GLY A 371 -12.00 -8.21 1.78
N LEU A 372 -13.14 -7.51 1.70
CA LEU A 372 -13.61 -6.91 0.44
C LEU A 372 -12.60 -5.93 -0.14
N ARG A 373 -11.96 -5.16 0.72
CA ARG A 373 -11.02 -4.13 0.29
C ARG A 373 -9.71 -4.73 -0.23
N ASP A 374 -9.25 -5.85 0.30
CA ASP A 374 -8.06 -6.56 -0.20
C ASP A 374 -8.38 -7.33 -1.50
N PHE A 375 -9.58 -7.90 -1.59
CA PHE A 375 -10.08 -8.49 -2.84
C PHE A 375 -10.19 -7.46 -3.96
N ASP A 376 -10.83 -6.31 -3.72
CA ASP A 376 -11.03 -5.25 -4.72
C ASP A 376 -9.69 -4.62 -5.16
N ASP A 377 -8.77 -4.33 -4.22
CA ASP A 377 -7.41 -3.89 -4.55
C ASP A 377 -6.69 -4.89 -5.46
N THR A 378 -6.82 -6.19 -5.14
CA THR A 378 -6.22 -7.28 -5.91
C THR A 378 -6.84 -7.32 -7.31
N LEU A 379 -8.16 -7.40 -7.43
CA LEU A 379 -8.88 -7.42 -8.70
C LEU A 379 -8.47 -6.24 -9.60
N ARG A 380 -8.44 -5.03 -9.06
CA ARG A 380 -8.10 -3.80 -9.80
C ARG A 380 -6.62 -3.67 -10.15
N ALA A 381 -5.72 -4.23 -9.34
CA ALA A 381 -4.29 -4.21 -9.62
C ALA A 381 -3.88 -5.29 -10.60
N VAL A 382 -4.32 -6.53 -10.38
CA VAL A 382 -3.77 -7.69 -11.08
C VAL A 382 -4.42 -7.91 -12.43
N VAL A 383 -5.74 -7.78 -12.54
CA VAL A 383 -6.47 -8.13 -13.78
C VAL A 383 -6.03 -7.26 -14.96
N PRO A 384 -5.94 -5.92 -14.85
CA PRO A 384 -5.45 -5.10 -15.96
C PRO A 384 -3.99 -5.39 -16.36
N ASN A 385 -3.24 -6.03 -15.47
CA ASN A 385 -1.81 -6.32 -15.65
C ASN A 385 -1.52 -7.79 -15.92
N LEU A 386 -2.54 -8.66 -16.04
CA LEU A 386 -2.36 -10.08 -16.36
C LEU A 386 -1.62 -10.26 -17.69
N PHE A 387 -2.01 -9.50 -18.71
CA PHE A 387 -1.33 -9.53 -20.01
C PHE A 387 0.14 -9.14 -19.89
N TRP A 388 0.46 -8.12 -19.09
CA TRP A 388 1.83 -7.69 -18.85
C TRP A 388 2.63 -8.80 -18.14
N VAL A 389 2.09 -9.43 -17.10
CA VAL A 389 2.73 -10.55 -16.39
C VAL A 389 3.02 -11.70 -17.35
N CYS A 390 2.05 -12.08 -18.20
CA CYS A 390 2.21 -13.16 -19.16
C CYS A 390 3.14 -12.83 -20.32
N THR A 391 3.49 -11.56 -20.56
CA THR A 391 4.26 -11.17 -21.74
C THR A 391 5.65 -10.66 -21.42
N GLU A 392 5.76 -9.81 -20.40
CA GLU A 392 6.99 -9.11 -20.04
C GLU A 392 7.79 -9.78 -18.90
N LEU A 393 7.23 -10.81 -18.23
CA LEU A 393 8.00 -11.70 -17.36
C LEU A 393 8.43 -12.98 -18.11
N PRO A 394 9.63 -13.51 -17.83
CA PRO A 394 10.13 -14.68 -18.53
C PRO A 394 9.41 -15.95 -18.08
N ALA A 395 9.35 -16.95 -18.97
CA ALA A 395 8.90 -18.29 -18.61
C ALA A 395 9.73 -18.85 -17.43
N GLY A 396 9.05 -19.47 -16.46
CA GLY A 396 9.66 -19.96 -15.22
C GLY A 396 9.79 -18.90 -14.12
N ASP A 397 9.35 -17.66 -14.34
CA ASP A 397 9.17 -16.70 -13.25
C ASP A 397 7.99 -17.10 -12.36
N PRO A 398 8.12 -17.13 -11.02
CA PRO A 398 7.06 -17.57 -10.12
C PRO A 398 5.78 -16.73 -10.23
N VAL A 399 5.88 -15.44 -10.53
CA VAL A 399 4.70 -14.57 -10.72
C VAL A 399 3.95 -14.95 -12.00
N ARG A 400 4.68 -15.21 -13.09
CA ARG A 400 4.08 -15.67 -14.34
C ARG A 400 3.45 -17.07 -14.19
N SER A 401 4.15 -17.99 -13.52
CA SER A 401 3.65 -19.34 -13.26
C SER A 401 2.42 -19.38 -12.36
N GLY A 402 2.22 -18.37 -11.51
CA GLY A 402 1.06 -18.26 -10.62
C GLY A 402 -0.24 -17.82 -11.30
N VAL A 403 -0.19 -17.33 -12.55
CA VAL A 403 -1.36 -16.79 -13.28
C VAL A 403 -2.56 -17.75 -13.30
N PRO A 404 -2.43 -19.03 -13.66
CA PRO A 404 -3.58 -19.94 -13.70
C PRO A 404 -4.24 -20.14 -12.33
N GLY A 405 -3.44 -20.23 -11.26
CA GLY A 405 -3.92 -20.37 -9.89
C GLY A 405 -4.70 -19.13 -9.42
N LEU A 406 -4.14 -17.94 -9.64
CA LEU A 406 -4.80 -16.68 -9.31
C LEU A 406 -6.11 -16.51 -10.08
N VAL A 407 -6.13 -16.76 -11.40
CA VAL A 407 -7.36 -16.62 -12.20
C VAL A 407 -8.44 -17.58 -11.70
N ARG A 408 -8.09 -18.82 -11.35
CA ARG A 408 -9.03 -19.78 -10.77
C ARG A 408 -9.61 -19.27 -9.45
N ALA A 409 -8.76 -18.79 -8.54
CA ALA A 409 -9.21 -18.26 -7.25
C ALA A 409 -10.11 -17.00 -7.39
N LEU A 410 -9.78 -16.11 -8.35
CA LEU A 410 -10.63 -14.97 -8.66
C LEU A 410 -12.00 -15.42 -9.19
N LEU A 411 -12.04 -16.37 -10.13
CA LEU A 411 -13.29 -16.89 -10.67
C LEU A 411 -14.14 -17.60 -9.62
N GLU A 412 -13.51 -18.39 -8.74
CA GLU A 412 -14.17 -19.02 -7.59
C GLU A 412 -14.82 -17.98 -6.68
N ARG A 413 -14.07 -16.93 -6.30
CA ARG A 413 -14.59 -15.84 -5.49
C ARG A 413 -15.69 -15.05 -6.19
N LEU A 414 -15.59 -14.81 -7.49
CA LEU A 414 -16.64 -14.15 -8.29
C LEU A 414 -17.91 -15.01 -8.42
N ASN A 415 -17.83 -16.32 -8.23
CA ASN A 415 -18.98 -17.21 -8.21
C ASN A 415 -19.61 -17.36 -6.83
N HIS A 416 -19.05 -16.72 -5.79
CA HIS A 416 -19.60 -16.72 -4.45
C HIS A 416 -20.88 -15.84 -4.40
N PRO A 417 -22.05 -16.40 -4.00
CA PRO A 417 -23.32 -15.66 -4.05
C PRO A 417 -23.41 -14.50 -3.06
N GLY A 418 -22.66 -14.54 -1.96
CA GLY A 418 -22.58 -13.47 -0.97
C GLY A 418 -21.64 -12.31 -1.36
N LEU A 419 -20.96 -12.40 -2.50
CA LEU A 419 -20.09 -11.31 -2.99
C LEU A 419 -20.91 -10.24 -3.72
N LEU A 420 -20.77 -9.01 -3.27
CA LEU A 420 -21.39 -7.81 -3.79
C LEU A 420 -20.27 -6.80 -4.11
N LEU A 421 -20.21 -6.36 -5.37
CA LEU A 421 -19.22 -5.40 -5.86
C LEU A 421 -19.88 -4.09 -6.30
N ASP A 422 -19.12 -3.01 -6.23
CA ASP A 422 -19.53 -1.70 -6.75
C ASP A 422 -19.62 -1.73 -8.29
N ALA A 423 -20.77 -1.31 -8.84
CA ALA A 423 -21.04 -1.11 -10.26
C ALA A 423 -21.03 0.39 -10.66
N GLY A 424 -20.67 1.26 -9.73
CA GLY A 424 -20.65 2.71 -9.83
C GLY A 424 -22.03 3.33 -9.70
N SER A 425 -22.22 4.55 -10.23
CA SER A 425 -23.44 5.31 -9.96
C SER A 425 -24.47 5.23 -11.10
N LEU A 426 -25.74 5.38 -10.74
CA LEU A 426 -26.86 5.42 -11.68
C LEU A 426 -26.71 6.59 -12.67
N SER A 427 -26.82 6.28 -13.97
CA SER A 427 -26.82 7.27 -15.05
C SER A 427 -27.95 8.28 -14.85
N ARG A 428 -27.63 9.56 -15.03
CA ARG A 428 -28.62 10.64 -14.92
C ARG A 428 -29.68 10.57 -16.03
N ALA A 429 -29.37 9.90 -17.14
CA ALA A 429 -30.33 9.67 -18.21
C ALA A 429 -31.36 8.58 -17.84
N VAL A 430 -31.07 7.76 -16.83
CA VAL A 430 -31.93 6.67 -16.38
C VAL A 430 -32.82 7.07 -15.21
N GLY A 431 -32.27 7.76 -14.21
CA GLY A 431 -33.03 8.20 -13.04
C GLY A 431 -32.18 8.99 -12.06
N HIS A 432 -32.84 9.55 -11.05
CA HIS A 432 -32.19 10.34 -10.00
C HIS A 432 -32.37 9.75 -8.60
N THR A 433 -33.35 8.86 -8.42
CA THR A 433 -33.70 8.21 -7.17
C THR A 433 -33.99 6.73 -7.38
N VAL A 434 -34.05 5.95 -6.30
CA VAL A 434 -34.48 4.55 -6.37
C VAL A 434 -35.92 4.41 -6.89
N ALA A 435 -36.81 5.34 -6.51
CA ALA A 435 -38.20 5.35 -6.96
C ALA A 435 -38.34 5.37 -8.50
N ASP A 436 -37.44 6.07 -9.20
CA ASP A 436 -37.44 6.18 -10.67
C ASP A 436 -37.13 4.84 -11.38
N VAL A 437 -36.54 3.88 -10.67
CA VAL A 437 -35.99 2.66 -11.25
C VAL A 437 -36.55 1.37 -10.65
N ARG A 438 -37.57 1.44 -9.80
CA ARG A 438 -38.24 0.26 -9.19
C ARG A 438 -38.82 -0.71 -10.22
N ASP A 439 -39.33 -0.19 -11.34
CA ASP A 439 -39.84 -1.04 -12.43
C ASP A 439 -38.72 -1.83 -13.14
N ARG A 440 -37.45 -1.41 -12.98
CA ARG A 440 -36.27 -2.03 -13.60
C ARG A 440 -35.54 -2.97 -12.65
N PHE A 441 -35.37 -2.57 -11.40
CA PHE A 441 -34.58 -3.29 -10.39
C PHE A 441 -35.42 -3.87 -9.25
N GLY A 442 -36.74 -3.95 -9.45
CA GLY A 442 -37.66 -4.46 -8.45
C GLY A 442 -38.02 -3.45 -7.37
N SER A 443 -38.99 -3.84 -6.54
CA SER A 443 -39.52 -3.03 -5.43
C SER A 443 -39.12 -3.56 -4.05
N HIS A 444 -38.38 -4.67 -3.99
CA HIS A 444 -37.93 -5.24 -2.74
C HIS A 444 -36.75 -4.42 -2.18
N PRO A 445 -36.80 -3.96 -0.92
CA PRO A 445 -35.67 -3.30 -0.30
C PRO A 445 -34.52 -4.29 -0.06
N TYR A 446 -33.29 -3.78 0.01
CA TYR A 446 -32.13 -4.58 0.38
C TYR A 446 -32.19 -4.97 1.87
N THR A 447 -32.04 -6.27 2.15
CA THR A 447 -32.16 -6.83 3.52
C THR A 447 -31.00 -7.74 3.92
N ASP A 448 -29.98 -7.92 3.08
CA ASP A 448 -28.89 -8.88 3.37
C ASP A 448 -27.87 -8.35 4.39
N GLY A 449 -27.95 -7.06 4.75
CA GLY A 449 -27.08 -6.44 5.77
C GLY A 449 -27.55 -6.70 7.22
N PRO A 450 -26.65 -6.57 8.20
CA PRO A 450 -26.98 -6.77 9.61
C PRO A 450 -27.92 -5.69 10.16
N GLU A 451 -27.95 -4.52 9.53
CA GLU A 451 -28.80 -3.38 9.89
C GLU A 451 -29.55 -2.89 8.65
N PRO A 452 -30.81 -2.47 8.79
CA PRO A 452 -31.54 -1.84 7.69
C PRO A 452 -30.86 -0.55 7.21
N LEU A 453 -30.87 -0.32 5.89
CA LEU A 453 -30.34 0.91 5.33
C LEU A 453 -31.21 2.11 5.72
N HIS A 454 -30.58 3.25 6.01
CA HIS A 454 -31.29 4.50 6.32
C HIS A 454 -31.80 5.24 5.08
N VAL A 455 -31.47 4.75 3.89
CA VAL A 455 -31.90 5.28 2.60
C VAL A 455 -32.71 4.24 1.85
N GLU A 456 -33.51 4.70 0.88
CA GLU A 456 -34.27 3.79 0.02
C GLU A 456 -33.32 2.88 -0.78
N SER A 457 -33.75 1.64 -1.00
CA SER A 457 -33.02 0.68 -1.84
C SER A 457 -33.99 -0.19 -2.64
N ALA A 458 -33.48 -0.74 -3.74
CA ALA A 458 -34.16 -1.73 -4.57
C ALA A 458 -33.20 -2.87 -4.91
N ASP A 459 -33.69 -4.11 -4.88
CA ASP A 459 -32.92 -5.33 -5.12
C ASP A 459 -33.69 -6.30 -6.03
N ASP A 460 -33.08 -6.66 -7.17
CA ASP A 460 -33.61 -7.67 -8.12
C ASP A 460 -32.89 -9.03 -8.04
N GLY A 461 -32.05 -9.21 -7.02
CA GLY A 461 -31.19 -10.37 -6.82
C GLY A 461 -29.86 -10.30 -7.56
N LEU A 462 -29.76 -9.61 -8.70
CA LEU A 462 -28.48 -9.32 -9.37
C LEU A 462 -27.90 -7.99 -8.90
N THR A 463 -28.71 -6.94 -8.92
CA THR A 463 -28.34 -5.55 -8.72
C THR A 463 -29.01 -5.01 -7.46
N VAL A 464 -28.25 -4.32 -6.63
CA VAL A 464 -28.76 -3.52 -5.52
C VAL A 464 -28.55 -2.04 -5.85
N VAL A 465 -29.65 -1.29 -5.92
CA VAL A 465 -29.63 0.17 -6.07
C VAL A 465 -29.83 0.79 -4.70
N VAL A 466 -28.94 1.72 -4.33
CA VAL A 466 -29.00 2.45 -3.06
C VAL A 466 -29.15 3.93 -3.34
N ASP A 467 -30.16 4.57 -2.76
CA ASP A 467 -30.44 5.99 -3.01
C ASP A 467 -29.31 6.90 -2.52
N GLY A 468 -29.19 8.06 -3.15
CA GLY A 468 -28.19 9.05 -2.79
C GLY A 468 -28.47 9.74 -1.46
N VAL A 469 -27.40 10.22 -0.81
CA VAL A 469 -27.51 11.05 0.41
C VAL A 469 -27.45 12.52 0.05
N VAL A 470 -28.10 13.35 0.87
CA VAL A 470 -28.03 14.81 0.77
C VAL A 470 -26.86 15.31 1.61
N ASP A 471 -25.91 16.00 0.98
CA ASP A 471 -24.76 16.55 1.67
C ASP A 471 -25.11 17.81 2.49
N ARG A 472 -24.13 18.36 3.22
CA ARG A 472 -24.32 19.59 4.02
C ARG A 472 -24.68 20.83 3.17
N ARG A 473 -24.51 20.78 1.85
CA ARG A 473 -24.84 21.85 0.90
C ARG A 473 -26.24 21.70 0.31
N GLY A 474 -26.93 20.60 0.62
CA GLY A 474 -28.25 20.28 0.07
C GLY A 474 -28.19 19.54 -1.26
N ASP A 475 -27.00 19.18 -1.75
CA ASP A 475 -26.83 18.46 -3.00
C ASP A 475 -26.99 16.96 -2.77
N ARG A 476 -27.86 16.32 -3.53
CA ARG A 476 -28.08 14.86 -3.49
C ARG A 476 -27.07 14.15 -4.39
N SER A 477 -26.37 13.16 -3.85
CA SER A 477 -25.50 12.28 -4.66
C SER A 477 -26.33 11.40 -5.60
N GLN A 478 -25.74 10.91 -6.68
CA GLN A 478 -26.42 9.90 -7.51
C GLN A 478 -26.65 8.61 -6.69
N PRO A 479 -27.72 7.85 -6.98
CA PRO A 479 -27.86 6.50 -6.46
C PRO A 479 -26.65 5.64 -6.86
N GLU A 480 -26.18 4.80 -5.95
CA GLU A 480 -25.10 3.84 -6.22
C GLU A 480 -25.68 2.49 -6.63
N LEU A 481 -24.97 1.82 -7.53
CA LEU A 481 -25.27 0.50 -8.03
C LEU A 481 -24.24 -0.47 -7.47
N TYR A 482 -24.72 -1.58 -6.93
CA TYR A 482 -23.93 -2.73 -6.56
C TYR A 482 -24.46 -3.95 -7.31
N PHE A 483 -23.61 -4.94 -7.55
CA PHE A 483 -24.03 -6.16 -8.24
C PHE A 483 -23.39 -7.41 -7.65
N ARG A 484 -24.10 -8.52 -7.75
CA ARG A 484 -23.65 -9.86 -7.34
C ARG A 484 -23.04 -10.59 -8.54
N PRO A 485 -21.71 -10.72 -8.64
CA PRO A 485 -21.07 -11.27 -9.84
C PRO A 485 -21.47 -12.73 -10.11
N ALA A 486 -21.87 -13.50 -9.09
CA ALA A 486 -22.35 -14.87 -9.24
C ALA A 486 -23.60 -14.98 -10.12
N PHE A 487 -24.42 -13.92 -10.20
CA PHE A 487 -25.65 -13.88 -10.99
C PHE A 487 -25.50 -13.06 -12.28
N TYR A 488 -24.31 -12.52 -12.55
CA TYR A 488 -24.04 -11.75 -13.76
C TYR A 488 -23.81 -12.68 -14.96
N ALA A 489 -24.64 -12.53 -16.00
CA ALA A 489 -24.69 -13.43 -17.15
C ALA A 489 -25.12 -12.70 -18.43
N ASP A 490 -25.24 -13.42 -19.55
CA ASP A 490 -25.83 -12.86 -20.79
C ASP A 490 -27.37 -12.91 -20.71
N ASP A 491 -27.95 -12.04 -19.87
CA ASP A 491 -29.40 -11.95 -19.63
C ASP A 491 -29.94 -10.50 -19.63
N ASP A 492 -31.27 -10.35 -19.62
CA ASP A 492 -31.93 -9.03 -19.64
C ASP A 492 -31.58 -8.17 -18.41
N ARG A 493 -31.38 -8.78 -17.24
CA ARG A 493 -31.02 -8.06 -16.00
C ARG A 493 -29.62 -7.47 -16.10
N SER A 494 -28.66 -8.24 -16.60
CA SER A 494 -27.28 -7.80 -16.80
C SER A 494 -27.22 -6.69 -17.86
N ARG A 495 -28.00 -6.79 -18.95
CA ARG A 495 -28.16 -5.70 -19.92
C ARG A 495 -28.79 -4.44 -19.32
N THR A 496 -29.75 -4.61 -18.42
CA THR A 496 -30.39 -3.49 -17.69
C THR A 496 -29.40 -2.78 -16.78
N LEU A 497 -28.60 -3.53 -16.02
CA LEU A 497 -27.51 -2.99 -15.21
C LEU A 497 -26.52 -2.19 -16.06
N LEU A 498 -26.03 -2.77 -17.16
CA LEU A 498 -25.09 -2.09 -18.07
C LEU A 498 -25.64 -0.77 -18.61
N ALA A 499 -26.90 -0.75 -19.06
CA ALA A 499 -27.56 0.47 -19.53
C ALA A 499 -27.72 1.52 -18.41
N ALA A 500 -28.01 1.08 -17.19
CA ALA A 500 -28.20 1.95 -16.03
C ALA A 500 -26.91 2.65 -15.58
N ARG A 501 -25.74 2.12 -15.91
CA ARG A 501 -24.44 2.69 -15.52
C ARG A 501 -23.67 3.33 -16.67
N ALA A 502 -24.31 3.63 -17.80
CA ALA A 502 -23.63 4.10 -19.02
C ALA A 502 -22.75 5.37 -18.81
N ASP A 503 -23.12 6.24 -17.88
CA ASP A 503 -22.33 7.45 -17.54
C ASP A 503 -21.25 7.20 -16.47
N SER A 504 -21.22 6.02 -15.87
CA SER A 504 -20.35 5.67 -14.74
C SER A 504 -18.96 5.27 -15.22
N ARG A 505 -18.06 6.26 -15.26
CA ARG A 505 -16.68 6.11 -15.75
C ARG A 505 -15.67 5.61 -14.70
N HIS A 506 -16.10 5.33 -13.46
CA HIS A 506 -15.18 5.20 -12.32
C HIS A 506 -15.13 3.82 -11.67
N SER A 507 -15.98 2.86 -12.07
CA SER A 507 -15.98 1.51 -11.48
C SER A 507 -15.73 0.40 -12.50
N PRO A 508 -14.47 -0.01 -12.73
CA PRO A 508 -14.11 -1.06 -13.69
C PRO A 508 -14.54 -2.47 -13.29
N ALA A 509 -15.12 -2.71 -12.10
CA ALA A 509 -15.36 -4.07 -11.60
C ALA A 509 -16.12 -4.96 -12.60
N LEU A 510 -17.20 -4.46 -13.21
CA LEU A 510 -17.95 -5.20 -14.25
C LEU A 510 -17.08 -5.55 -15.46
N GLU A 511 -16.35 -4.58 -16.02
CA GLU A 511 -15.46 -4.80 -17.18
C GLU A 511 -14.38 -5.85 -16.87
N LEU A 512 -13.84 -5.84 -15.63
CA LEU A 512 -12.86 -6.83 -15.18
C LEU A 512 -13.48 -8.21 -15.03
N VAL A 513 -14.70 -8.31 -14.48
CA VAL A 513 -15.44 -9.58 -14.34
C VAL A 513 -15.78 -10.18 -15.70
N GLU A 514 -16.29 -9.37 -16.63
CA GLU A 514 -16.58 -9.78 -18.01
C GLU A 514 -15.34 -10.32 -18.70
N TRP A 515 -14.23 -9.59 -18.62
CA TRP A 515 -12.99 -9.99 -19.28
C TRP A 515 -12.40 -11.27 -18.66
N LEU A 516 -12.43 -11.40 -17.33
CA LEU A 516 -11.95 -12.61 -16.63
C LEU A 516 -12.72 -13.87 -17.03
N ARG A 517 -14.05 -13.76 -17.21
CA ARG A 517 -14.92 -14.85 -17.68
C ARG A 517 -14.88 -15.02 -19.21
N GLY A 518 -14.27 -14.07 -19.91
CA GLY A 518 -14.22 -14.03 -21.37
C GLY A 518 -13.20 -15.02 -21.96
N PRO A 519 -13.37 -15.38 -23.25
CA PRO A 519 -12.54 -16.37 -23.91
C PRO A 519 -11.08 -15.94 -24.08
N VAL A 520 -10.78 -14.63 -24.03
CA VAL A 520 -9.41 -14.12 -24.14
C VAL A 520 -8.59 -14.43 -22.88
N CYS A 521 -9.18 -14.24 -21.70
CA CYS A 521 -8.54 -14.61 -20.43
C CYS A 521 -8.23 -16.10 -20.41
N ALA A 522 -9.20 -16.96 -20.78
CA ALA A 522 -9.00 -18.40 -20.89
C ALA A 522 -7.81 -18.77 -21.79
N ARG A 523 -7.72 -18.22 -23.00
CA ARG A 523 -6.58 -18.48 -23.90
C ARG A 523 -5.24 -17.96 -23.36
N ILE A 524 -5.23 -16.85 -22.61
CA ILE A 524 -4.01 -16.37 -21.94
C ILE A 524 -3.57 -17.34 -20.84
N VAL A 525 -4.51 -17.89 -20.06
CA VAL A 525 -4.22 -18.90 -19.03
C VAL A 525 -3.69 -20.19 -19.67
N GLU A 526 -4.39 -20.71 -20.69
CA GLU A 526 -3.96 -21.90 -21.46
C GLU A 526 -2.55 -21.72 -22.01
N ARG A 527 -2.22 -20.52 -22.51
CA ARG A 527 -0.88 -20.19 -23.03
C ARG A 527 0.21 -20.29 -21.96
N VAL A 528 -0.10 -19.94 -20.71
CA VAL A 528 0.85 -20.08 -19.59
C VAL A 528 1.00 -21.54 -19.18
N GLU A 529 -0.08 -22.31 -19.21
CA GLU A 529 -0.11 -23.74 -18.83
C GLU A 529 0.56 -24.66 -19.86
N ASP A 530 0.43 -24.37 -21.16
CA ASP A 530 1.02 -25.14 -22.28
C ASP A 530 2.55 -25.22 -22.20
N ALA A 531 3.19 -24.32 -21.44
CA ALA A 531 4.64 -24.31 -21.18
C ALA A 531 5.51 -24.40 -22.45
N SER A 532 4.97 -24.03 -23.62
CA SER A 532 5.67 -24.12 -24.90
C SER A 532 6.82 -23.12 -25.03
N LEU A 533 6.87 -22.13 -24.13
CA LEU A 533 7.87 -21.08 -24.12
C LEU A 533 9.06 -21.53 -23.26
N PRO A 534 10.29 -21.64 -23.81
CA PRO A 534 11.46 -22.10 -23.06
C PRO A 534 11.73 -21.29 -21.80
N THR A 535 12.12 -21.92 -20.69
CA THR A 535 12.47 -21.23 -19.43
C THR A 535 13.48 -20.11 -19.66
N GLY A 536 13.21 -18.93 -19.09
CA GLY A 536 14.03 -17.74 -19.25
C GLY A 536 13.72 -16.91 -20.51
N SER A 537 12.94 -17.42 -21.45
CA SER A 537 12.50 -16.67 -22.64
C SER A 537 11.19 -15.91 -22.40
N TYR A 538 10.88 -14.95 -23.28
CA TYR A 538 9.77 -14.02 -23.13
C TYR A 538 8.74 -14.18 -24.25
N GLU A 539 7.46 -14.01 -23.93
CA GLU A 539 6.38 -14.02 -24.93
C GLU A 539 6.56 -12.85 -25.93
N THR A 540 7.17 -11.75 -25.47
CA THR A 540 7.51 -10.59 -26.29
C THR A 540 8.56 -10.88 -27.35
N ASN A 541 9.25 -12.03 -27.32
CA ASN A 541 10.13 -12.46 -28.40
C ASN A 541 9.37 -13.34 -29.40
N PRO A 542 8.96 -12.82 -30.57
CA PRO A 542 8.19 -13.58 -31.55
C PRO A 542 8.98 -14.75 -32.16
N ALA A 543 10.32 -14.75 -32.10
CA ALA A 543 11.11 -15.91 -32.51
C ALA A 543 10.90 -17.13 -31.59
N HIS A 544 10.38 -16.93 -30.38
CA HIS A 544 9.99 -18.00 -29.46
C HIS A 544 8.47 -18.19 -29.36
N SER A 545 7.71 -17.09 -29.31
CA SER A 545 6.26 -17.15 -29.12
C SER A 545 5.46 -17.36 -30.42
N ALA A 546 6.04 -17.01 -31.57
CA ALA A 546 5.44 -17.18 -32.90
C ALA A 546 6.50 -17.47 -33.98
N PRO A 547 7.30 -18.56 -33.86
CA PRO A 547 8.45 -18.81 -34.72
C PRO A 547 8.10 -18.93 -36.21
N ALA A 548 6.99 -19.61 -36.53
CA ALA A 548 6.53 -19.76 -37.92
C ALA A 548 6.17 -18.40 -38.55
N LEU A 549 5.49 -17.53 -37.80
CA LEU A 549 5.17 -16.17 -38.24
C LEU A 549 6.43 -15.33 -38.44
N THR A 550 7.41 -15.44 -37.55
CA THR A 550 8.69 -14.71 -37.67
C THR A 550 9.44 -15.14 -38.92
N ALA A 551 9.51 -16.44 -39.21
CA ALA A 551 10.13 -16.96 -40.44
C ALA A 551 9.39 -16.52 -41.71
N GLN A 552 8.05 -16.50 -41.66
CA GLN A 552 7.22 -16.00 -42.75
C GLN A 552 7.48 -14.51 -43.01
N ALA A 553 7.43 -13.67 -41.96
CA ALA A 553 7.68 -12.24 -42.08
C ALA A 553 9.10 -11.96 -42.60
N ALA A 554 10.12 -12.69 -42.13
CA ALA A 554 11.48 -12.58 -42.64
C ALA A 554 11.57 -12.85 -44.15
N THR A 555 10.91 -13.92 -44.60
CA THR A 555 10.89 -14.31 -46.02
C THR A 555 10.19 -13.26 -46.88
N GLU A 556 9.00 -12.83 -46.48
CA GLU A 556 8.18 -11.88 -47.25
C GLU A 556 8.76 -10.46 -47.28
N LEU A 557 9.47 -10.05 -46.23
CA LEU A 557 10.18 -8.76 -46.18
C LEU A 557 11.58 -8.82 -46.81
N GLY A 558 12.10 -10.02 -47.09
CA GLY A 558 13.47 -10.20 -47.59
C GLY A 558 14.54 -9.75 -46.58
N VAL A 559 14.32 -10.03 -45.29
CA VAL A 559 15.23 -9.67 -44.18
C VAL A 559 15.58 -10.91 -43.36
N ASP A 560 16.55 -10.79 -42.45
CA ASP A 560 16.85 -11.86 -41.50
C ASP A 560 15.79 -11.97 -40.39
N GLN A 561 15.81 -13.08 -39.65
CA GLN A 561 14.84 -13.33 -38.58
C GLN A 561 14.93 -12.33 -37.42
N ASP A 562 16.10 -11.72 -37.17
CA ASP A 562 16.24 -10.72 -36.11
C ASP A 562 15.53 -9.43 -36.49
N ALA A 563 15.73 -8.95 -37.73
CA ALA A 563 15.02 -7.80 -38.26
C ALA A 563 13.50 -8.04 -38.28
N ALA A 564 13.05 -9.23 -38.72
CA ALA A 564 11.63 -9.58 -38.71
C ALA A 564 11.05 -9.61 -37.29
N ALA A 565 11.77 -10.21 -36.33
CA ALA A 565 11.35 -10.23 -34.92
C ALA A 565 11.25 -8.81 -34.35
N LEU A 566 12.25 -7.97 -34.59
CA LEU A 566 12.25 -6.57 -34.16
C LEU A 566 11.07 -5.81 -34.78
N TYR A 567 10.76 -6.02 -36.06
CA TYR A 567 9.65 -5.36 -36.72
C TYR A 567 8.30 -5.75 -36.09
N LEU A 568 8.06 -7.05 -35.88
CA LEU A 568 6.85 -7.53 -35.19
C LEU A 568 6.73 -6.93 -33.78
N GLN A 569 7.83 -6.81 -33.04
CA GLN A 569 7.87 -6.17 -31.73
C GLN A 569 7.55 -4.66 -31.80
N LEU A 570 8.06 -3.96 -32.81
CA LEU A 570 7.76 -2.54 -33.01
C LEU A 570 6.29 -2.30 -33.36
N LEU A 571 5.64 -3.23 -34.06
CA LEU A 571 4.22 -3.15 -34.40
C LEU A 571 3.31 -3.27 -33.18
N THR A 572 3.57 -4.25 -32.30
CA THR A 572 2.60 -4.67 -31.29
C THR A 572 2.91 -4.22 -29.86
N LEU A 573 4.19 -4.10 -29.47
CA LEU A 573 4.54 -3.92 -28.07
C LEU A 573 4.30 -2.47 -27.61
N ARG A 574 3.75 -2.35 -26.40
CA ARG A 574 3.39 -1.05 -25.79
C ARG A 574 4.60 -0.13 -25.62
N THR A 575 5.71 -0.66 -25.11
CA THR A 575 6.91 0.13 -24.76
C THR A 575 8.18 -0.61 -25.18
N PRO A 576 8.49 -0.65 -26.48
CA PRO A 576 9.62 -1.42 -27.02
C PRO A 576 10.91 -0.59 -26.91
N SER A 577 11.28 -0.18 -25.67
CA SER A 577 12.53 0.54 -25.44
C SER A 577 13.73 -0.32 -25.87
N ASP A 578 14.84 0.30 -26.27
CA ASP A 578 16.02 -0.47 -26.70
C ASP A 578 16.52 -1.40 -25.58
N ARG A 579 16.33 -1.00 -24.31
CA ARG A 579 16.62 -1.84 -23.14
C ARG A 579 15.73 -3.08 -23.13
N ASN A 580 14.42 -2.91 -23.25
CA ASN A 580 13.46 -4.01 -23.19
C ASN A 580 13.63 -4.98 -24.37
N ILE A 581 13.81 -4.46 -25.59
CA ILE A 581 14.08 -5.30 -26.77
C ILE A 581 15.32 -6.15 -26.56
N ARG A 582 16.41 -5.58 -26.02
CA ARG A 582 17.61 -6.37 -25.73
C ARG A 582 17.38 -7.42 -24.65
N THR A 583 16.65 -7.07 -23.59
CA THR A 583 16.30 -8.01 -22.51
C THR A 583 15.48 -9.18 -23.05
N TRP A 584 14.39 -8.91 -23.76
CA TRP A 584 13.45 -9.94 -24.22
C TRP A 584 14.03 -10.87 -25.27
N ASN A 585 14.88 -10.34 -26.16
CA ASN A 585 15.52 -11.13 -27.20
C ASN A 585 16.88 -11.74 -26.77
N GLY A 586 17.38 -11.42 -25.57
CA GLY A 586 18.72 -11.81 -25.14
C GLY A 586 19.84 -11.23 -26.01
N TRP A 587 19.62 -10.06 -26.61
CA TRP A 587 20.53 -9.47 -27.58
C TRP A 587 21.58 -8.56 -26.95
N LYS A 588 22.81 -8.68 -27.42
CA LYS A 588 23.86 -7.66 -27.22
C LYS A 588 23.56 -6.42 -28.08
N PRO A 589 24.06 -5.22 -27.70
CA PRO A 589 23.82 -3.99 -28.45
C PRO A 589 24.14 -4.06 -29.95
N ALA A 590 25.23 -4.73 -30.34
CA ALA A 590 25.64 -4.86 -31.74
C ALA A 590 24.62 -5.62 -32.60
N ARG A 591 24.05 -6.72 -32.07
CA ARG A 591 23.03 -7.52 -32.78
C ARG A 591 21.74 -6.70 -32.97
N HIS A 592 21.32 -6.00 -31.92
CA HIS A 592 20.17 -5.09 -31.99
C HIS A 592 20.37 -3.97 -33.02
N HIS A 593 21.54 -3.33 -33.04
CA HIS A 593 21.86 -2.29 -34.01
C HIS A 593 21.84 -2.81 -35.44
N LYS A 594 22.35 -4.02 -35.69
CA LYS A 594 22.31 -4.65 -37.01
C LYS A 594 20.87 -4.87 -37.49
N ALA A 595 20.01 -5.44 -36.64
CA ALA A 595 18.60 -5.64 -36.98
C ALA A 595 17.87 -4.30 -37.22
N ALA A 596 18.16 -3.28 -36.41
CA ALA A 596 17.58 -1.95 -36.57
C ALA A 596 17.98 -1.28 -37.90
N ALA A 597 19.27 -1.37 -38.27
CA ALA A 597 19.78 -0.83 -39.53
C ALA A 597 19.09 -1.46 -40.75
N VAL A 598 18.89 -2.78 -40.74
CA VAL A 598 18.17 -3.49 -41.81
C VAL A 598 16.74 -2.96 -41.98
N LEU A 599 16.02 -2.71 -40.89
CA LEU A 599 14.67 -2.15 -40.96
C LEU A 599 14.63 -0.71 -41.48
N ALA A 600 15.61 0.11 -41.10
CA ALA A 600 15.74 1.48 -41.59
C ALA A 600 16.10 1.52 -43.08
N GLU A 601 17.06 0.72 -43.52
CA GLU A 601 17.48 0.60 -44.94
C GLU A 601 16.34 0.11 -45.84
N ARG A 602 15.46 -0.76 -45.33
CA ARG A 602 14.26 -1.24 -46.03
C ARG A 602 13.08 -0.28 -45.96
N GLY A 603 13.20 0.85 -45.25
CA GLY A 603 12.12 1.81 -45.07
C GLY A 603 10.93 1.30 -44.26
N LEU A 604 11.09 0.18 -43.54
CA LEU A 604 10.06 -0.41 -42.68
C LEU A 604 9.93 0.34 -41.35
N ALA A 605 11.00 1.04 -40.97
CA ALA A 605 11.05 1.88 -39.78
C ALA A 605 11.91 3.11 -40.02
N VAL A 606 11.73 4.14 -39.20
CA VAL A 606 12.46 5.41 -39.29
C VAL A 606 13.28 5.64 -38.02
N GLU A 607 14.50 6.13 -38.21
CA GLU A 607 15.33 6.61 -37.10
C GLU A 607 14.93 8.03 -36.72
N ASP A 608 14.61 8.25 -35.45
CA ASP A 608 14.14 9.54 -34.95
C ASP A 608 14.46 9.69 -33.45
N LYS A 609 14.24 10.89 -32.89
CA LYS A 609 14.35 11.17 -31.46
C LYS A 609 13.00 11.64 -30.91
N ARG A 610 12.21 10.68 -30.42
CA ARG A 610 10.89 10.96 -29.85
C ARG A 610 10.91 10.96 -28.32
N ALA A 611 10.28 11.99 -27.73
CA ALA A 611 10.28 12.17 -26.28
C ALA A 611 9.65 10.98 -25.55
N ARG A 612 10.31 10.53 -24.47
CA ARG A 612 9.87 9.42 -23.60
C ARG A 612 9.77 8.04 -24.28
N ALA A 613 10.35 7.85 -25.47
CA ALA A 613 10.30 6.58 -26.19
C ALA A 613 11.32 5.53 -25.71
N GLY A 614 12.49 5.98 -25.23
CA GLY A 614 13.57 5.08 -24.79
C GLY A 614 14.18 4.21 -25.91
N ARG A 615 14.00 4.62 -27.17
CA ARG A 615 14.48 3.93 -28.39
C ARG A 615 14.78 4.91 -29.51
N ARG A 616 15.46 4.44 -30.55
CA ARG A 616 15.82 5.23 -31.76
C ARG A 616 15.02 4.88 -33.01
N LEU A 617 14.43 3.69 -33.05
CA LEU A 617 13.70 3.18 -34.22
C LEU A 617 12.19 3.22 -33.98
N PHE A 618 11.43 3.69 -34.97
CA PHE A 618 9.99 3.94 -34.87
C PHE A 618 9.26 3.45 -36.11
N LEU A 619 7.98 3.12 -35.95
CA LEU A 619 7.12 2.93 -37.12
C LEU A 619 6.93 4.28 -37.85
N PRO A 620 6.84 4.28 -39.19
CA PRO A 620 6.43 5.46 -39.95
C PRO A 620 5.10 6.02 -39.44
N GLY A 621 4.95 7.34 -39.52
CA GLY A 621 3.73 8.06 -39.15
C GLY A 621 3.80 8.83 -37.83
N GLU A 622 2.64 9.38 -37.45
CA GLU A 622 2.47 10.33 -36.34
C GLU A 622 2.86 9.74 -34.98
N TRP A 623 3.50 10.58 -34.15
CA TRP A 623 3.77 10.30 -32.74
C TRP A 623 2.75 10.97 -31.82
N ILE A 624 1.94 10.19 -31.12
CA ILE A 624 0.94 10.72 -30.19
C ILE A 624 1.57 10.95 -28.81
N HIS A 625 1.48 12.18 -28.32
CA HIS A 625 1.93 12.53 -26.97
C HIS A 625 0.98 11.99 -25.89
N ALA A 626 1.52 11.66 -24.71
CA ALA A 626 0.75 11.18 -23.57
C ALA A 626 0.98 12.03 -22.32
N LYS A 627 -0.02 12.12 -21.43
CA LYS A 627 0.16 12.65 -20.06
C LYS A 627 0.67 11.52 -19.15
N LYS A 628 1.58 11.79 -18.21
CA LYS A 628 1.93 10.79 -17.18
C LYS A 628 0.64 10.37 -16.44
N PRO A 629 0.45 9.08 -16.11
CA PRO A 629 1.41 7.97 -16.23
C PRO A 629 1.44 7.26 -17.60
N TYR A 630 0.60 7.65 -18.56
CA TYR A 630 0.47 6.99 -19.86
C TYR A 630 1.69 7.23 -20.77
N GLN A 631 1.90 6.30 -21.72
CA GLN A 631 3.06 6.30 -22.61
C GLN A 631 2.70 6.81 -24.02
N PRO A 632 3.53 7.68 -24.62
CA PRO A 632 3.37 8.08 -26.01
C PRO A 632 3.73 6.93 -26.96
N MET A 633 3.08 6.87 -28.12
CA MET A 633 3.33 5.84 -29.14
C MET A 633 2.90 6.32 -30.53
N GLU A 634 3.23 5.55 -31.56
CA GLU A 634 2.79 5.80 -32.94
C GLU A 634 1.27 5.65 -33.07
N ALA A 635 0.64 6.50 -33.88
CA ALA A 635 -0.82 6.52 -34.04
C ALA A 635 -1.39 5.19 -34.54
N TRP A 636 -0.71 4.55 -35.50
CA TRP A 636 -1.09 3.23 -36.01
C TRP A 636 -1.11 2.17 -34.89
N LYS A 637 -0.10 2.19 -34.00
CA LYS A 637 -0.04 1.28 -32.85
C LYS A 637 -1.15 1.57 -31.84
N ALA A 638 -1.43 2.84 -31.55
CA ALA A 638 -2.52 3.21 -30.65
C ALA A 638 -3.86 2.64 -31.15
N GLN A 639 -4.12 2.74 -32.46
CA GLN A 639 -5.33 2.16 -33.07
C GLN A 639 -5.34 0.64 -32.98
N LEU A 640 -4.22 -0.04 -33.28
CA LEU A 640 -4.10 -1.50 -33.15
C LEU A 640 -4.42 -1.98 -31.73
N LEU A 641 -3.98 -1.21 -30.72
CA LEU A 641 -4.19 -1.51 -29.29
C LEU A 641 -5.53 -0.99 -28.75
N GLY A 642 -6.40 -0.39 -29.58
CA GLY A 642 -7.71 0.11 -29.17
C GLY A 642 -7.67 1.37 -28.29
N LEU A 643 -6.60 2.17 -28.36
CA LEU A 643 -6.48 3.41 -27.61
C LEU A 643 -7.14 4.58 -28.34
N GLU A 644 -8.01 5.29 -27.61
CA GLU A 644 -8.62 6.53 -28.07
C GLU A 644 -7.82 7.77 -27.65
N ARG A 645 -7.89 8.82 -28.47
CA ARG A 645 -7.32 10.13 -28.14
C ARG A 645 -8.30 10.90 -27.29
N ALA A 646 -7.80 11.56 -26.25
CA ALA A 646 -8.57 12.58 -25.54
C ALA A 646 -8.83 13.79 -26.45
N TYR A 647 -9.76 14.66 -26.03
CA TYR A 647 -10.12 15.89 -26.76
C TYR A 647 -8.91 16.80 -27.09
N ASN A 648 -7.84 16.73 -26.30
CA ASN A 648 -6.61 17.49 -26.50
C ASN A 648 -5.60 16.79 -27.43
N GLY A 649 -6.02 15.73 -28.13
CA GLY A 649 -5.20 14.96 -29.07
C GLY A 649 -4.20 14.00 -28.41
N ARG A 650 -4.18 13.88 -27.09
CA ARG A 650 -3.19 13.08 -26.34
C ARG A 650 -3.76 11.75 -25.88
N LEU A 651 -2.87 10.79 -25.62
CA LEU A 651 -3.21 9.58 -24.88
C LEU A 651 -3.33 9.92 -23.38
N ALA A 652 -4.51 9.64 -22.83
CA ALA A 652 -4.87 10.00 -21.46
C ALA A 652 -5.69 8.91 -20.73
N THR A 653 -5.71 7.69 -21.26
CA THR A 653 -6.42 6.54 -20.73
C THR A 653 -5.48 5.35 -20.56
N PRO A 654 -5.78 4.41 -19.63
CA PRO A 654 -5.05 3.16 -19.54
C PRO A 654 -5.21 2.34 -20.83
N LEU A 655 -4.34 1.34 -21.02
CA LEU A 655 -4.58 0.36 -22.07
C LEU A 655 -5.91 -0.35 -21.80
N PRO A 656 -6.73 -0.60 -22.84
CA PRO A 656 -7.87 -1.49 -22.70
C PRO A 656 -7.38 -2.90 -22.36
N LEU A 657 -8.26 -3.70 -21.74
CA LEU A 657 -7.99 -5.12 -21.53
C LEU A 657 -7.72 -5.79 -22.89
N PRO A 658 -6.77 -6.74 -22.96
CA PRO A 658 -6.37 -7.32 -24.22
C PRO A 658 -7.53 -8.08 -24.86
N THR A 659 -7.63 -8.00 -26.19
CA THR A 659 -8.63 -8.74 -26.97
C THR A 659 -8.08 -10.04 -27.57
N ARG A 660 -6.77 -10.27 -27.42
CA ARG A 660 -6.01 -11.36 -28.05
C ARG A 660 -4.83 -11.76 -27.17
N THR A 661 -4.32 -12.97 -27.37
CA THR A 661 -2.98 -13.33 -26.87
C THR A 661 -1.90 -12.56 -27.63
N LEU A 662 -0.67 -12.48 -27.10
CA LEU A 662 0.40 -11.75 -27.79
C LEU A 662 0.79 -12.39 -29.15
N PRO A 663 0.89 -13.73 -29.30
CA PRO A 663 1.06 -14.37 -30.62
C PRO A 663 -0.07 -14.02 -31.61
N GLU A 664 -1.32 -14.04 -31.16
CA GLU A 664 -2.48 -13.62 -31.98
C GLU A 664 -2.37 -12.14 -32.39
N LEU A 665 -1.86 -11.27 -31.50
CA LEU A 665 -1.63 -9.85 -31.80
C LEU A 665 -0.50 -9.66 -32.83
N PHE A 666 0.60 -10.43 -32.75
CA PHE A 666 1.62 -10.43 -33.79
C PHE A 666 1.05 -10.85 -35.14
N ALA A 667 0.27 -11.94 -35.17
CA ALA A 667 -0.35 -12.43 -36.40
C ALA A 667 -1.33 -11.42 -37.00
N HIS A 668 -2.15 -10.79 -36.14
CA HIS A 668 -3.10 -9.76 -36.57
C HIS A 668 -2.41 -8.52 -37.15
N ALA A 669 -1.38 -8.01 -36.46
CA ALA A 669 -0.60 -6.87 -36.93
C ALA A 669 0.09 -7.18 -38.27
N TRP A 670 0.64 -8.38 -38.42
CA TRP A 670 1.25 -8.83 -39.67
C TRP A 670 0.22 -8.95 -40.81
N GLY A 671 -0.98 -9.47 -40.53
CA GLY A 671 -2.09 -9.51 -41.48
C GLY A 671 -2.45 -8.12 -42.01
N LEU A 672 -2.57 -7.14 -41.12
CA LEU A 672 -2.83 -5.74 -41.53
C LEU A 672 -1.72 -5.18 -42.42
N VAL A 673 -0.45 -5.46 -42.11
CA VAL A 673 0.69 -5.04 -42.94
C VAL A 673 0.60 -5.66 -44.34
N ARG A 674 0.29 -6.97 -44.43
CA ARG A 674 0.15 -7.68 -45.72
C ARG A 674 -1.01 -7.15 -46.57
N GLU A 675 -2.07 -6.68 -45.94
CA GLU A 675 -3.22 -6.08 -46.62
C GLU A 675 -2.98 -4.62 -47.04
N GLY A 676 -1.77 -4.10 -46.88
CA GLY A 676 -1.45 -2.70 -47.18
C GLY A 676 -2.00 -1.70 -46.16
N ARG A 677 -2.48 -2.20 -45.00
CA ARG A 677 -2.96 -1.41 -43.86
C ARG A 677 -1.90 -1.27 -42.76
N GLY A 678 -0.63 -1.43 -43.12
CA GLY A 678 0.50 -1.27 -42.22
C GLY A 678 0.80 0.21 -41.89
N PRO A 679 1.80 0.48 -41.04
CA PRO A 679 2.24 1.83 -40.75
C PRO A 679 2.73 2.54 -42.01
N SER A 680 2.25 3.77 -42.23
CA SER A 680 2.64 4.63 -43.34
C SER A 680 2.86 6.06 -42.82
N ALA A 681 3.65 6.83 -43.57
CA ALA A 681 4.04 8.21 -43.23
C ALA A 681 2.87 9.20 -43.38
#